data_AF-A0A2D6TVX4-F1
#
_entry.id   AF-A0A2D6TVX4-F1
#
_cell.length_a   1.000
_cell.length_b   1.000
_cell.length_c   1.000
_cell.angle_alpha   90.00
_cell.angle_beta   90.00
_cell.angle_gamma   90.00
#
_symmetry.space_group_name_H-M   'P 1'
#
loop_
_entity.id
_entity.type
_entity.pdbx_description
1 polymer ?
#
loop_
_entity_poly.entity_id
_entity_poly.type
_entity_poly.pdbx_seq_one_letter_code
_entity_poly.pdbx_strand_id
1 'polypeptide(L)'
;MDEKFETYLAKKQREANMCVKFGMLVVCFFASKLLLGIYFDFYSLPPVLGEMLETSDEWVQQWLGFYYAVYAEQARIHLFLILWLIISLCTIPIILKRPNPEKWGQLARVDGQDWRLSQALIYLLVENVPIIFGAIYVFTIGFDLTIYAFESFVVSVLGAQIIWCYLLLREINGRNFYEILFGARLILPQKSQDKIRKKFEKRAGSRFSVVTFRLEHGFVLLNVAIFALLYVFLIVQNYRAPEVDPRYEARLYGGYELVWDDNLFFALEGMTAPANVEDFYAYGRQSAYTKFKIFEEMKRYAKINPKYLYEVPKLEGTAVKLNEQAELKINSKNMKKPHCLYNLDWQDNFSCANWDDWQSYVAEHTVMWDRFNALAKLDYVYAPVPMNLGSKMSEINELSQLKAAQIIYLAERGQYDAAMDEWLRFMALYKKLLPSRDTIVNKAVILIAVQAHFHALEKLLHIAPQLAQKYEGDLIAMLSVDPQLFRFDPSDDFGVMEPLMIWHLGNVNAVRNDMNACFDEFDRLSTHSLDAKDIKDCPIQRVMDQESWFLYGAMTPGIFYPNTMMVLLYPGLIKWEHLPQLLKVNEIRFKLAALGVTMRAENVPLENAVSYVEAATEYYNPYTNQPFQWDAEGRYLYFTYGEEGRVVKFRLN
;
A
#
# COMPACT_ATOMS: atom_id res chain seq x y z
N MET A 1 51.38 -31.24 32.71
CA MET A 1 50.69 -29.97 33.02
C MET A 1 50.68 -29.06 31.79
N ASP A 2 51.78 -29.05 31.04
CA ASP A 2 51.94 -28.25 29.81
C ASP A 2 50.92 -28.58 28.72
N GLU A 3 50.63 -29.84 28.42
CA GLU A 3 49.64 -30.18 27.36
C GLU A 3 48.21 -29.66 27.66
N LYS A 4 47.78 -29.72 28.93
CA LYS A 4 46.48 -29.17 29.37
C LYS A 4 46.47 -27.64 29.34
N PHE A 5 47.60 -27.02 29.66
CA PHE A 5 47.76 -25.57 29.59
C PHE A 5 47.81 -25.09 28.14
N GLU A 6 48.54 -25.76 27.25
CA GLU A 6 48.57 -25.52 25.80
C GLU A 6 47.18 -25.65 25.18
N THR A 7 46.42 -26.68 25.56
CA THR A 7 45.02 -26.85 25.13
C THR A 7 44.13 -25.70 25.60
N TYR A 8 44.34 -25.23 26.84
CA TYR A 8 43.59 -24.10 27.40
C TYR A 8 43.99 -22.76 26.78
N LEU A 9 45.28 -22.55 26.52
CA LEU A 9 45.83 -21.38 25.85
C LEU A 9 45.28 -21.30 24.42
N ALA A 10 45.29 -22.42 23.69
CA ALA A 10 44.65 -22.54 22.39
C ALA A 10 43.14 -22.21 22.45
N LYS A 11 42.41 -22.65 23.49
CA LYS A 11 40.99 -22.26 23.69
C LYS A 11 40.84 -20.75 23.88
N LYS A 12 41.62 -20.14 24.78
CA LYS A 12 41.54 -18.69 25.06
C LYS A 12 41.93 -17.82 23.87
N GLN A 13 42.85 -18.32 23.05
CA GLN A 13 43.28 -17.69 21.82
C GLN A 13 42.19 -17.76 20.74
N ARG A 14 41.44 -18.87 20.65
CA ARG A 14 40.24 -18.97 19.81
C ARG A 14 39.17 -17.96 20.23
N GLU A 15 38.89 -17.84 21.53
CA GLU A 15 37.94 -16.87 22.07
C GLU A 15 38.37 -15.42 21.75
N ALA A 16 39.66 -15.09 21.92
CA ALA A 16 40.17 -13.76 21.62
C ALA A 16 40.07 -13.40 20.13
N ASN A 17 40.43 -14.33 19.23
CA ASN A 17 40.28 -14.13 17.78
C ASN A 17 38.81 -13.96 17.37
N MET A 18 37.90 -14.71 18.00
CA MET A 18 36.46 -14.58 17.76
C MET A 18 35.93 -13.21 18.24
N CYS A 19 36.37 -12.72 19.40
CA CYS A 19 36.01 -11.39 19.90
C CYS A 19 36.54 -10.24 19.02
N VAL A 20 37.77 -10.35 18.50
CA VAL A 20 38.34 -9.34 17.59
C VAL A 20 37.57 -9.32 16.26
N LYS A 21 37.24 -10.49 15.71
CA LYS A 21 36.44 -10.60 14.47
C LYS A 21 35.01 -10.10 14.66
N PHE A 22 34.39 -10.42 15.78
CA PHE A 22 33.06 -9.90 16.13
C PHE A 22 33.11 -8.38 16.34
N GLY A 23 34.13 -7.86 17.03
CA GLY A 23 34.34 -6.42 17.20
C GLY A 23 34.57 -5.70 15.87
N MET A 24 35.33 -6.30 14.94
CA MET A 24 35.47 -5.76 13.58
C MET A 24 34.15 -5.79 12.82
N LEU A 25 33.40 -6.90 12.85
CA LEU A 25 32.07 -7.00 12.21
C LEU A 25 31.11 -5.92 12.74
N VAL A 26 31.12 -5.67 14.06
CA VAL A 26 30.34 -4.59 14.69
C VAL A 26 30.82 -3.22 14.22
N VAL A 27 32.13 -2.95 14.20
CA VAL A 27 32.68 -1.66 13.72
C VAL A 27 32.40 -1.44 12.24
N CYS A 28 32.51 -2.46 11.39
CA CYS A 28 32.15 -2.39 9.96
C CYS A 28 30.68 -2.04 9.77
N PHE A 29 29.81 -2.67 10.55
CA PHE A 29 28.37 -2.43 10.51
C PHE A 29 28.02 -1.00 10.97
N PHE A 30 28.68 -0.48 12.00
CA PHE A 30 28.47 0.90 12.45
C PHE A 30 29.11 1.94 11.53
N ALA A 31 30.31 1.65 10.98
CA ALA A 31 30.98 2.51 10.01
C ALA A 31 30.25 2.55 8.68
N SER A 32 29.66 1.43 8.23
CA SER A 32 28.78 1.42 7.05
C SER A 32 27.54 2.27 7.30
N LYS A 33 26.92 2.20 8.49
CA LYS A 33 25.80 3.09 8.84
C LYS A 33 26.19 4.58 8.81
N LEU A 34 27.35 4.94 9.34
CA LEU A 34 27.82 6.34 9.41
C LEU A 34 28.19 6.90 8.02
N LEU A 35 28.99 6.16 7.26
CA LEU A 35 29.45 6.58 5.92
C LEU A 35 28.30 6.68 4.92
N LEU A 36 27.25 5.88 5.10
CA LEU A 36 26.08 5.95 4.24
C LEU A 36 25.18 7.14 4.57
N GLY A 37 25.06 7.55 5.84
CA GLY A 37 24.39 8.82 6.19
C GLY A 37 25.00 9.98 5.40
N ILE A 38 26.33 10.01 5.33
CA ILE A 38 27.09 11.01 4.55
C ILE A 38 26.91 10.83 3.04
N TYR A 39 26.92 9.60 2.51
CA TYR A 39 26.72 9.36 1.06
C TYR A 39 25.32 9.81 0.60
N PHE A 40 24.31 9.56 1.42
CA PHE A 40 22.92 9.91 1.15
C PHE A 40 22.63 11.40 1.30
N ASP A 41 23.26 12.06 2.28
CA ASP A 41 23.22 13.53 2.39
C ASP A 41 23.86 14.24 1.18
N PHE A 42 24.68 13.54 0.37
CA PHE A 42 25.46 14.17 -0.70
C PHE A 42 25.18 13.71 -2.16
N TYR A 43 24.73 12.48 -2.45
CA TYR A 43 24.91 11.96 -3.84
C TYR A 43 23.85 11.07 -4.49
N SER A 44 22.67 10.78 -3.92
CA SER A 44 21.75 9.85 -4.61
C SER A 44 20.27 10.10 -4.35
N LEU A 45 19.81 11.31 -4.66
CA LEU A 45 18.46 11.46 -5.15
C LEU A 45 18.53 11.31 -6.67
N PRO A 46 17.90 10.28 -7.28
CA PRO A 46 17.60 10.31 -8.70
C PRO A 46 17.01 11.70 -9.00
N PRO A 47 17.47 12.43 -10.03
CA PRO A 47 17.01 13.79 -10.30
C PRO A 47 15.47 13.91 -10.32
N VAL A 48 14.82 12.84 -10.78
CA VAL A 48 13.36 12.64 -10.77
C VAL A 48 12.76 12.66 -9.36
N LEU A 49 13.36 11.98 -8.37
CA LEU A 49 12.87 12.03 -6.98
C LEU A 49 13.15 13.38 -6.30
N GLY A 50 14.21 14.09 -6.68
CA GLY A 50 14.51 15.43 -6.16
C GLY A 50 13.47 16.44 -6.63
N GLU A 51 13.21 16.44 -7.94
CA GLU A 51 12.17 17.25 -8.56
C GLU A 51 10.76 16.89 -8.02
N MET A 52 10.51 15.61 -7.71
CA MET A 52 9.26 15.16 -7.08
C MET A 52 9.14 15.61 -5.62
N LEU A 53 10.18 15.47 -4.78
CA LEU A 53 10.14 15.90 -3.38
C LEU A 53 9.87 17.40 -3.24
N GLU A 54 10.43 18.21 -4.13
CA GLU A 54 10.26 19.66 -4.16
C GLU A 54 8.85 20.09 -4.60
N THR A 55 8.13 19.24 -5.34
CA THR A 55 6.82 19.58 -5.94
C THR A 55 5.63 18.78 -5.37
N SER A 56 5.88 17.83 -4.47
CA SER A 56 4.87 16.89 -3.97
C SER A 56 4.32 17.25 -2.58
N ASP A 57 3.05 16.93 -2.33
CA ASP A 57 2.39 17.13 -1.03
C ASP A 57 3.10 16.42 0.13
N GLU A 58 2.90 16.91 1.36
CA GLU A 58 3.51 16.39 2.60
C GLU A 58 3.39 14.87 2.76
N TRP A 59 2.27 14.30 2.33
CA TRP A 59 2.05 12.86 2.42
C TRP A 59 2.88 12.09 1.36
N VAL A 60 3.00 12.61 0.13
CA VAL A 60 3.91 12.05 -0.89
C VAL A 60 5.35 12.16 -0.42
N GLN A 61 5.72 13.25 0.27
CA GLN A 61 7.04 13.38 0.90
C GLN A 61 7.26 12.33 2.00
N GLN A 62 6.26 12.03 2.83
CA GLN A 62 6.36 10.94 3.83
C GLN A 62 6.57 9.58 3.15
N TRP A 63 5.88 9.31 2.04
CA TRP A 63 6.06 8.08 1.27
C TRP A 63 7.38 8.01 0.52
N LEU A 64 7.81 9.11 -0.11
CA LEU A 64 9.12 9.22 -0.73
C LEU A 64 10.23 9.09 0.33
N GLY A 65 10.01 9.56 1.56
CA GLY A 65 10.88 9.33 2.71
C GLY A 65 10.96 7.85 3.12
N PHE A 66 9.84 7.13 3.07
CA PHE A 66 9.83 5.68 3.25
C PHE A 66 10.54 4.94 2.11
N TYR A 67 10.31 5.38 0.87
CA TYR A 67 10.98 4.88 -0.33
C TYR A 67 12.50 5.09 -0.24
N TYR A 68 12.92 6.25 0.23
CA TYR A 68 14.30 6.58 0.50
C TYR A 68 14.92 5.68 1.56
N ALA A 69 14.19 5.37 2.64
CA ALA A 69 14.67 4.49 3.70
C ALA A 69 15.03 3.08 3.19
N VAL A 70 14.31 2.56 2.18
CA VAL A 70 14.58 1.24 1.60
C VAL A 70 15.69 1.28 0.55
N TYR A 71 15.77 2.31 -0.30
CA TYR A 71 16.95 2.51 -1.16
C TYR A 71 18.23 2.64 -0.35
N ALA A 72 18.11 3.30 0.82
CA ALA A 72 19.19 3.35 1.78
C ALA A 72 19.60 1.96 2.25
N GLU A 73 18.68 1.02 2.49
CA GLU A 73 19.04 -0.37 2.82
C GLU A 73 19.79 -1.10 1.70
N GLN A 74 19.39 -0.94 0.44
CA GLN A 74 20.11 -1.56 -0.68
C GLN A 74 21.54 -1.01 -0.79
N ALA A 75 21.71 0.30 -0.67
CA ALA A 75 23.03 0.92 -0.62
C ALA A 75 23.83 0.52 0.65
N ARG A 76 23.17 0.31 1.80
CA ARG A 76 23.81 -0.21 3.04
C ARG A 76 24.47 -1.55 2.78
N ILE A 77 23.79 -2.43 2.05
CA ILE A 77 24.29 -3.76 1.71
C ILE A 77 25.51 -3.68 0.80
N HIS A 78 25.46 -2.87 -0.27
CA HIS A 78 26.60 -2.68 -1.17
C HIS A 78 27.82 -2.11 -0.43
N LEU A 79 27.62 -1.07 0.38
CA LEU A 79 28.70 -0.47 1.15
C LEU A 79 29.26 -1.45 2.20
N PHE A 80 28.40 -2.22 2.87
CA PHE A 80 28.83 -3.25 3.81
C PHE A 80 29.73 -4.29 3.13
N LEU A 81 29.33 -4.79 1.97
CA LEU A 81 30.13 -5.75 1.20
C LEU A 81 31.46 -5.16 0.73
N ILE A 82 31.48 -3.90 0.29
CA ILE A 82 32.71 -3.18 -0.12
C ILE A 82 33.64 -2.99 1.08
N LEU A 83 33.13 -2.49 2.20
CA LEU A 83 33.93 -2.27 3.41
C LEU A 83 34.48 -3.58 3.95
N TRP A 84 33.67 -4.65 3.91
CA TRP A 84 34.14 -5.98 4.30
C TRP A 84 35.26 -6.46 3.39
N LEU A 85 35.11 -6.35 2.06
CA LEU A 85 36.14 -6.71 1.10
C LEU A 85 37.44 -5.93 1.36
N ILE A 86 37.34 -4.62 1.58
CA ILE A 86 38.49 -3.76 1.92
C ILE A 86 39.18 -4.26 3.19
N ILE A 87 38.41 -4.58 4.23
CA ILE A 87 38.96 -5.04 5.51
C ILE A 87 39.62 -6.40 5.36
N SER A 88 38.99 -7.34 4.66
CA SER A 88 39.62 -8.62 4.31
C SER A 88 40.94 -8.38 3.57
N LEU A 89 40.99 -7.49 2.58
CA LEU A 89 42.24 -7.17 1.87
C LEU A 89 43.29 -6.49 2.78
N CYS A 90 42.88 -5.63 3.70
CA CYS A 90 43.76 -4.99 4.68
C CYS A 90 44.33 -5.97 5.72
N THR A 91 43.73 -7.15 5.92
CA THR A 91 44.35 -8.19 6.76
C THR A 91 45.54 -8.87 6.09
N ILE A 92 45.66 -8.82 4.75
CA ILE A 92 46.79 -9.43 4.03
C ILE A 92 48.13 -8.81 4.48
N PRO A 93 48.33 -7.48 4.48
CA PRO A 93 49.55 -6.87 5.03
C PRO A 93 49.81 -7.21 6.50
N ILE A 94 48.77 -7.42 7.32
CA ILE A 94 48.90 -7.78 8.75
C ILE A 94 49.37 -9.22 8.90
N ILE A 95 48.90 -10.13 8.04
CA ILE A 95 49.35 -11.52 7.98
C ILE A 95 50.80 -11.58 7.44
N LEU A 96 51.17 -10.70 6.51
CA LEU A 96 52.49 -10.67 5.87
C LEU A 96 53.57 -9.93 6.66
N LYS A 97 53.24 -8.85 7.38
CA LYS A 97 54.20 -8.08 8.20
C LYS A 97 54.18 -8.58 9.63
N ARG A 98 55.35 -8.87 10.20
CA ARG A 98 55.51 -9.10 11.66
C ARG A 98 55.15 -7.82 12.42
N PRO A 99 53.99 -7.71 13.09
CA PRO A 99 53.78 -6.60 14.02
C PRO A 99 54.75 -6.80 15.18
N ASN A 100 55.21 -5.71 15.79
CA ASN A 100 56.11 -5.76 16.94
C ASN A 100 55.50 -6.69 18.02
N PRO A 101 56.09 -7.88 18.29
CA PRO A 101 55.47 -8.97 19.06
C PRO A 101 55.03 -8.55 20.45
N GLU A 102 55.75 -7.57 21.02
CA GLU A 102 55.56 -7.12 22.39
C GLU A 102 54.20 -6.47 22.66
N LYS A 103 53.51 -5.94 21.64
CA LYS A 103 52.26 -5.17 21.83
C LYS A 103 50.97 -5.92 21.46
N TRP A 104 50.98 -6.78 20.43
CA TRP A 104 49.74 -7.30 19.84
C TRP A 104 49.69 -8.84 19.69
N GLY A 105 50.81 -9.53 19.95
CA GLY A 105 50.99 -10.94 19.60
C GLY A 105 51.21 -11.16 18.10
N GLN A 106 51.87 -12.27 17.72
CA GLN A 106 52.21 -12.57 16.33
C GLN A 106 51.42 -13.74 15.79
N LEU A 107 50.84 -13.62 14.59
CA LEU A 107 50.20 -14.73 13.88
C LEU A 107 51.26 -15.51 13.07
N ALA A 108 52.00 -16.43 13.71
CA ALA A 108 53.11 -17.16 13.10
C ALA A 108 52.66 -18.51 12.54
N ARG A 109 53.26 -19.05 11.47
CA ARG A 109 52.79 -20.34 10.96
C ARG A 109 52.98 -21.49 11.98
N VAL A 110 52.18 -22.57 11.90
CA VAL A 110 52.34 -23.74 12.80
C VAL A 110 53.71 -24.42 12.66
N ASP A 111 54.33 -24.30 11.49
CA ASP A 111 55.70 -24.73 11.20
C ASP A 111 56.77 -23.66 11.53
N GLY A 112 56.35 -22.51 12.08
CA GLY A 112 57.23 -21.41 12.46
C GLY A 112 57.72 -20.54 11.28
N GLN A 113 57.31 -20.82 10.04
CA GLN A 113 57.76 -20.08 8.87
C GLN A 113 56.92 -18.82 8.62
N ASP A 114 57.49 -17.87 7.87
CA ASP A 114 56.76 -16.68 7.45
C ASP A 114 55.68 -17.04 6.39
N TRP A 115 54.60 -16.25 6.37
CA TRP A 115 53.55 -16.38 5.37
C TRP A 115 54.05 -15.87 4.01
N ARG A 116 53.94 -16.70 2.97
CA ARG A 116 54.08 -16.23 1.58
C ARG A 116 52.78 -15.53 1.14
N LEU A 117 52.87 -14.51 0.29
CA LEU A 117 51.70 -13.79 -0.24
C LEU A 117 50.63 -14.73 -0.81
N SER A 118 51.03 -15.74 -1.59
CA SER A 118 50.10 -16.72 -2.15
C SER A 118 49.35 -17.52 -1.08
N GLN A 119 50.00 -17.84 0.03
CA GLN A 119 49.39 -18.58 1.14
C GLN A 119 48.48 -17.69 1.99
N ALA A 120 48.88 -16.45 2.23
CA ALA A 120 48.03 -15.46 2.89
C ALA A 120 46.77 -15.15 2.06
N LEU A 121 46.91 -15.06 0.73
CA LEU A 121 45.79 -14.92 -0.19
C LEU A 121 44.87 -16.13 -0.18
N ILE A 122 45.41 -17.36 -0.26
CA ILE A 122 44.59 -18.58 -0.18
C ILE A 122 43.89 -18.66 1.18
N TYR A 123 44.58 -18.34 2.28
CA TYR A 123 43.98 -18.29 3.61
C TYR A 123 42.81 -17.31 3.67
N LEU A 124 43.01 -16.08 3.17
CA LEU A 124 41.98 -15.06 3.12
C LEU A 124 40.79 -15.50 2.26
N LEU A 125 41.10 -16.07 1.10
CA LEU A 125 40.11 -16.50 0.13
C LEU A 125 39.29 -17.64 0.69
N VAL A 126 39.92 -18.63 1.34
CA VAL A 126 39.26 -19.76 2.03
C VAL A 126 38.44 -19.29 3.24
N GLU A 127 38.94 -18.33 4.01
CA GLU A 127 38.28 -17.78 5.20
C GLU A 127 37.06 -16.91 4.85
N ASN A 128 37.13 -16.19 3.74
CA ASN A 128 36.10 -15.25 3.30
C ASN A 128 35.37 -15.73 2.04
N VAL A 129 35.50 -17.01 1.64
CA VAL A 129 34.82 -17.61 0.45
C VAL A 129 33.37 -17.15 0.35
N PRO A 130 32.56 -17.21 1.41
CA PRO A 130 31.14 -16.87 1.30
C PRO A 130 30.92 -15.39 1.00
N ILE A 131 31.76 -14.52 1.58
CA ILE A 131 31.66 -13.07 1.40
C ILE A 131 32.16 -12.65 0.02
N ILE A 132 33.18 -13.34 -0.49
CA ILE A 132 33.68 -13.16 -1.85
C ILE A 132 32.63 -13.64 -2.87
N PHE A 133 32.02 -14.81 -2.65
CA PHE A 133 30.87 -15.23 -3.46
C PHE A 133 29.72 -14.24 -3.38
N GLY A 134 29.57 -13.54 -2.25
CA GLY A 134 28.62 -12.45 -2.11
C GLY A 134 28.89 -11.20 -2.86
N ALA A 135 30.10 -10.70 -2.73
CA ALA A 135 30.56 -9.59 -3.55
C ALA A 135 30.40 -9.95 -5.03
N ILE A 136 30.80 -11.16 -5.45
CA ILE A 136 30.60 -11.61 -6.83
C ILE A 136 29.11 -11.67 -7.18
N TYR A 137 28.27 -12.32 -6.37
CA TYR A 137 26.83 -12.43 -6.61
C TYR A 137 26.16 -11.05 -6.76
N VAL A 138 26.47 -10.12 -5.85
CA VAL A 138 25.92 -8.75 -5.84
C VAL A 138 26.46 -7.90 -6.99
N PHE A 139 27.77 -7.93 -7.25
CA PHE A 139 28.41 -7.04 -8.25
C PHE A 139 28.39 -7.58 -9.68
N THR A 140 28.23 -8.89 -9.91
CA THR A 140 28.34 -9.48 -11.25
C THR A 140 27.05 -10.06 -11.82
N ILE A 141 26.11 -10.52 -10.99
CA ILE A 141 24.89 -11.20 -11.49
C ILE A 141 23.72 -10.21 -11.67
N GLY A 142 23.81 -9.01 -11.10
CA GLY A 142 22.84 -7.94 -11.37
C GLY A 142 21.41 -8.24 -10.89
N PHE A 143 21.22 -9.17 -9.95
CA PHE A 143 19.91 -9.40 -9.35
C PHE A 143 19.49 -8.18 -8.51
N ASP A 144 18.21 -7.82 -8.58
CA ASP A 144 17.62 -6.85 -7.66
C ASP A 144 17.81 -7.34 -6.22
N LEU A 145 18.61 -6.59 -5.47
CA LEU A 145 18.84 -6.77 -4.04
C LEU A 145 17.59 -6.35 -3.26
N THR A 146 16.54 -7.15 -3.41
CA THR A 146 15.43 -7.16 -2.46
C THR A 146 15.96 -7.68 -1.12
N ILE A 147 15.30 -7.34 0.00
CA ILE A 147 15.58 -7.93 1.32
C ILE A 147 15.65 -9.47 1.21
N TYR A 148 14.79 -10.04 0.38
CA TYR A 148 14.76 -11.46 0.04
C TYR A 148 16.03 -11.98 -0.64
N ALA A 149 16.53 -11.28 -1.67
CA ALA A 149 17.74 -11.69 -2.38
C ALA A 149 18.95 -11.60 -1.45
N PHE A 150 18.98 -10.60 -0.56
CA PHE A 150 20.00 -10.45 0.46
C PHE A 150 19.92 -11.53 1.54
N GLU A 151 18.74 -11.84 2.07
CA GLU A 151 18.56 -12.93 3.04
C GLU A 151 18.89 -14.29 2.41
N SER A 152 18.36 -14.58 1.23
CA SER A 152 18.67 -15.82 0.48
C SER A 152 20.16 -15.92 0.17
N PHE A 153 20.80 -14.80 -0.16
CA PHE A 153 22.23 -14.72 -0.40
C PHE A 153 23.05 -14.98 0.88
N VAL A 154 22.82 -14.21 1.96
CA VAL A 154 23.48 -14.36 3.26
C VAL A 154 23.37 -15.79 3.75
N VAL A 155 22.20 -16.39 3.58
CA VAL A 155 21.99 -17.73 4.11
C VAL A 155 22.49 -18.82 3.15
N SER A 156 22.55 -18.58 1.83
CA SER A 156 23.26 -19.48 0.89
C SER A 156 24.74 -19.52 1.20
N VAL A 157 25.29 -18.36 1.58
CA VAL A 157 26.65 -18.18 2.06
C VAL A 157 26.92 -18.92 3.36
N LEU A 158 26.05 -18.78 4.36
CA LEU A 158 26.18 -19.50 5.62
C LEU A 158 26.00 -21.02 5.42
N GLY A 159 25.05 -21.45 4.60
CA GLY A 159 24.83 -22.85 4.24
C GLY A 159 26.02 -23.47 3.51
N ALA A 160 26.56 -22.77 2.50
CA ALA A 160 27.79 -23.16 1.82
C ALA A 160 28.97 -23.23 2.79
N GLN A 161 29.07 -22.29 3.74
CA GLN A 161 30.10 -22.31 4.78
C GLN A 161 29.97 -23.52 5.71
N ILE A 162 28.75 -23.92 6.05
CA ILE A 162 28.48 -25.12 6.88
C ILE A 162 28.82 -26.40 6.10
N ILE A 163 28.35 -26.53 4.85
CA ILE A 163 28.62 -27.70 3.99
C ILE A 163 30.11 -27.82 3.70
N TRP A 164 30.78 -26.71 3.39
CA TRP A 164 32.21 -26.64 3.17
C TRP A 164 32.99 -27.05 4.43
N CYS A 165 32.63 -26.49 5.60
CA CYS A 165 33.19 -26.91 6.88
C CYS A 165 32.98 -28.42 7.10
N TYR A 166 31.79 -28.95 6.79
CA TYR A 166 31.47 -30.37 6.98
C TYR A 166 32.22 -31.31 6.03
N LEU A 167 32.31 -30.99 4.73
CA LEU A 167 33.04 -31.79 3.74
C LEU A 167 34.54 -31.81 4.05
N LEU A 168 35.10 -30.66 4.42
CA LEU A 168 36.47 -30.56 4.92
C LEU A 168 36.70 -31.37 6.20
N LEU A 169 35.74 -31.37 7.13
CA LEU A 169 35.81 -32.20 8.34
C LEU A 169 35.73 -33.71 8.02
N ARG A 170 35.09 -34.10 6.91
CA ARG A 170 34.87 -35.51 6.51
C ARG A 170 36.01 -36.10 5.69
N GLU A 171 36.61 -35.36 4.75
CA GLU A 171 37.76 -35.83 3.94
C GLU A 171 39.05 -35.98 4.75
N ILE A 172 39.10 -35.38 5.94
CA ILE A 172 40.32 -35.26 6.75
C ILE A 172 40.20 -36.11 8.02
N ASN A 173 39.60 -37.30 7.87
CA ASN A 173 39.53 -38.32 8.90
C ASN A 173 40.90 -39.01 9.02
N GLY A 174 41.84 -38.36 9.72
CA GLY A 174 43.17 -38.90 10.03
C GLY A 174 44.33 -37.90 10.05
N ARG A 175 44.13 -36.65 9.60
CA ARG A 175 45.10 -35.55 9.81
C ARG A 175 44.45 -34.45 10.64
N ASN A 176 45.22 -33.81 11.50
CA ASN A 176 44.69 -32.76 12.36
C ASN A 176 44.42 -31.52 11.48
N PHE A 177 43.19 -31.40 10.97
CA PHE A 177 42.69 -30.28 10.17
C PHE A 177 43.10 -28.89 10.70
N TYR A 178 43.24 -28.80 12.01
CA TYR A 178 43.71 -27.62 12.74
C TYR A 178 45.16 -27.23 12.43
N GLU A 179 46.06 -28.16 12.12
CA GLU A 179 47.44 -27.83 11.73
C GLU A 179 47.52 -27.20 10.33
N ILE A 180 46.55 -27.53 9.46
CA ILE A 180 46.54 -27.12 8.06
C ILE A 180 45.82 -25.78 7.87
N LEU A 181 44.66 -25.56 8.52
CA LEU A 181 43.91 -24.28 8.45
C LEU A 181 44.29 -23.28 9.53
N PHE A 182 44.52 -23.74 10.76
CA PHE A 182 45.06 -22.93 11.85
C PHE A 182 46.55 -23.14 11.98
N GLY A 183 47.19 -23.29 10.82
CA GLY A 183 48.61 -23.07 10.61
C GLY A 183 49.08 -21.69 11.06
N ALA A 184 48.43 -21.01 12.01
CA ALA A 184 48.77 -19.72 12.62
C ALA A 184 48.67 -19.84 14.16
N ARG A 185 49.80 -19.82 14.87
CA ARG A 185 49.86 -19.65 16.33
C ARG A 185 49.94 -18.14 16.63
N LEU A 186 49.02 -17.62 17.43
CA LEU A 186 49.14 -16.30 18.05
C LEU A 186 50.15 -16.40 19.20
N ILE A 187 51.39 -16.00 18.94
CA ILE A 187 52.42 -15.92 19.98
C ILE A 187 52.09 -14.72 20.84
N LEU A 188 51.49 -14.96 22.02
CA LEU A 188 51.16 -13.92 22.99
C LEU A 188 52.44 -13.42 23.69
N PRO A 189 52.52 -12.13 24.06
CA PRO A 189 53.58 -11.64 24.93
C PRO A 189 53.66 -12.45 26.23
N GLN A 190 54.88 -12.71 26.73
CA GLN A 190 55.12 -13.54 27.92
C GLN A 190 54.22 -13.16 29.11
N LYS A 191 54.07 -11.85 29.35
CA LYS A 191 53.20 -11.27 30.40
C LYS A 191 51.73 -11.70 30.29
N SER A 192 51.23 -11.88 29.07
CA SER A 192 49.86 -12.36 28.80
C SER A 192 49.77 -13.87 28.99
N GLN A 193 50.79 -14.63 28.57
CA GLN A 193 50.87 -16.07 28.83
C GLN A 193 50.86 -16.36 30.34
N ASP A 194 51.66 -15.62 31.11
CA ASP A 194 51.74 -15.75 32.57
C ASP A 194 50.40 -15.41 33.26
N LYS A 195 49.69 -14.40 32.76
CA LYS A 195 48.37 -14.01 33.28
C LYS A 195 47.31 -15.08 33.00
N ILE A 196 47.36 -15.71 31.83
CA ILE A 196 46.48 -16.83 31.46
C ILE A 196 46.85 -18.08 32.26
N ARG A 197 48.14 -18.35 32.48
CA ARG A 197 48.66 -19.44 33.31
C ARG A 197 48.18 -19.33 34.76
N LYS A 198 48.31 -18.16 35.38
CA LYS A 198 47.76 -17.91 36.72
C LYS A 198 46.24 -18.08 36.79
N LYS A 199 45.49 -17.68 35.75
CA LYS A 199 44.03 -17.91 35.67
C LYS A 199 43.69 -19.39 35.49
N PHE A 200 44.47 -20.13 34.71
CA PHE A 200 44.32 -21.56 34.49
C PHE A 200 44.59 -22.33 35.78
N GLU A 201 45.71 -22.06 36.45
CA GLU A 201 46.07 -22.67 37.73
C GLU A 201 45.02 -22.40 38.81
N LYS A 202 44.47 -21.17 38.86
CA LYS A 202 43.38 -20.80 39.78
C LYS A 202 42.04 -21.48 39.46
N ARG A 203 41.80 -21.86 38.20
CA ARG A 203 40.56 -22.55 37.75
C ARG A 203 40.69 -24.07 37.65
N ALA A 204 41.90 -24.60 37.53
CA ALA A 204 42.18 -26.04 37.40
C ALA A 204 41.80 -26.84 38.66
N GLY A 205 41.51 -26.16 39.79
CA GLY A 205 40.91 -26.75 40.99
C GLY A 205 39.42 -27.07 40.89
N SER A 206 38.68 -26.57 39.89
CA SER A 206 37.30 -26.97 39.65
C SER A 206 37.22 -27.91 38.43
N ARG A 207 36.54 -29.05 38.60
CA ARG A 207 36.31 -30.06 37.56
C ARG A 207 35.49 -29.49 36.39
N PHE A 208 36.09 -28.70 35.52
CA PHE A 208 35.57 -28.37 34.20
C PHE A 208 36.18 -29.34 33.18
N SER A 209 35.88 -30.63 33.35
CA SER A 209 36.29 -31.69 32.42
C SER A 209 35.21 -31.85 31.35
N VAL A 210 35.56 -31.65 30.07
CA VAL A 210 34.92 -32.22 28.84
C VAL A 210 33.41 -31.97 28.62
N VAL A 211 32.57 -32.09 29.64
CA VAL A 211 31.13 -31.81 29.71
C VAL A 211 30.82 -30.38 29.31
N THR A 212 31.55 -29.37 29.80
CA THR A 212 31.34 -27.98 29.39
C THR A 212 31.77 -27.73 27.94
N PHE A 213 32.83 -28.41 27.47
CA PHE A 213 33.26 -28.31 26.08
C PHE A 213 32.24 -28.94 25.13
N ARG A 214 31.65 -30.09 25.49
CA ARG A 214 30.56 -30.75 24.76
C ARG A 214 29.24 -29.98 24.86
N LEU A 215 28.93 -29.33 25.99
CA LEU A 215 27.74 -28.48 26.14
C LEU A 215 27.89 -27.18 25.34
N GLU A 216 29.04 -26.51 25.37
CA GLU A 216 29.27 -25.28 24.59
C GLU A 216 29.30 -25.56 23.08
N HIS A 217 29.99 -26.61 22.62
CA HIS A 217 30.03 -26.96 21.19
C HIS A 217 28.74 -27.64 20.71
N GLY A 218 28.11 -28.44 21.56
CA GLY A 218 26.79 -29.04 21.30
C GLY A 218 25.70 -27.98 21.21
N PHE A 219 25.77 -26.94 22.05
CA PHE A 219 24.87 -25.79 21.97
C PHE A 219 25.11 -24.97 20.70
N VAL A 220 26.36 -24.73 20.31
CA VAL A 220 26.66 -24.06 19.02
C VAL A 220 26.15 -24.89 17.83
N LEU A 221 26.40 -26.21 17.80
CA LEU A 221 25.91 -27.10 16.75
C LEU A 221 24.38 -27.18 16.73
N LEU A 222 23.72 -27.18 17.89
CA LEU A 222 22.26 -27.16 18.01
C LEU A 222 21.68 -25.84 17.48
N ASN A 223 22.26 -24.70 17.84
CA ASN A 223 21.84 -23.41 17.30
C ASN A 223 22.01 -23.39 15.78
N VAL A 224 23.17 -23.82 15.27
CA VAL A 224 23.42 -23.92 13.82
C VAL A 224 22.40 -24.85 13.16
N ALA A 225 22.04 -25.99 13.77
CA ALA A 225 21.04 -26.90 13.25
C ALA A 225 19.62 -26.30 13.26
N ILE A 226 19.23 -25.59 14.32
CA ILE A 226 17.94 -24.89 14.42
C ILE A 226 17.86 -23.78 13.37
N PHE A 227 18.91 -22.97 13.23
CA PHE A 227 19.00 -21.94 12.19
C PHE A 227 18.98 -22.54 10.78
N ALA A 228 19.66 -23.67 10.55
CA ALA A 228 19.63 -24.38 9.28
C ALA A 228 18.24 -24.99 8.96
N LEU A 229 17.51 -25.50 9.96
CA LEU A 229 16.15 -26.02 9.80
C LEU A 229 15.13 -24.91 9.52
N LEU A 230 15.17 -23.83 10.29
CA LEU A 230 14.38 -22.62 10.02
C LEU A 230 14.70 -22.09 8.62
N TYR A 231 15.95 -22.17 8.19
CA TYR A 231 16.39 -21.74 6.88
C TYR A 231 15.88 -22.63 5.73
N VAL A 232 16.03 -23.96 5.83
CA VAL A 232 15.48 -24.90 4.84
C VAL A 232 13.97 -24.72 4.73
N PHE A 233 13.31 -24.48 5.86
CA PHE A 233 11.88 -24.14 5.87
C PHE A 233 11.60 -22.87 5.05
N LEU A 234 12.28 -21.75 5.32
CA LEU A 234 12.09 -20.49 4.57
C LEU A 234 12.39 -20.64 3.07
N ILE A 235 13.48 -21.32 2.70
CA ILE A 235 13.80 -21.64 1.30
C ILE A 235 12.71 -22.46 0.64
N VAL A 236 12.25 -23.52 1.30
CA VAL A 236 11.20 -24.40 0.76
C VAL A 236 9.90 -23.63 0.59
N GLN A 237 9.53 -22.74 1.53
CA GLN A 237 8.37 -21.87 1.34
C GLN A 237 8.54 -20.97 0.10
N ASN A 238 9.75 -20.45 -0.13
CA ASN A 238 10.01 -19.60 -1.27
C ASN A 238 9.94 -20.32 -2.63
N TYR A 239 10.53 -21.52 -2.73
CA TYR A 239 10.44 -22.34 -3.95
C TYR A 239 9.05 -22.95 -4.18
N ARG A 240 8.16 -22.91 -3.18
CA ARG A 240 6.76 -23.36 -3.31
C ARG A 240 5.82 -22.31 -3.86
N ALA A 241 6.29 -21.08 -4.08
CA ALA A 241 5.38 -20.06 -4.57
C ALA A 241 4.90 -20.37 -5.99
N PRO A 242 3.59 -20.25 -6.23
CA PRO A 242 3.02 -20.48 -7.54
C PRO A 242 3.49 -19.39 -8.53
N GLU A 243 3.38 -19.67 -9.82
CA GLU A 243 3.38 -18.60 -10.81
C GLU A 243 2.16 -17.69 -10.59
N VAL A 244 2.30 -16.38 -10.86
CA VAL A 244 1.16 -15.46 -10.83
C VAL A 244 0.16 -15.88 -11.91
N ASP A 245 -1.12 -15.98 -11.55
CA ASP A 245 -2.19 -16.17 -12.50
C ASP A 245 -2.15 -15.01 -13.53
N PRO A 246 -1.98 -15.27 -14.83
CA PRO A 246 -1.87 -14.21 -15.83
C PRO A 246 -3.11 -13.31 -15.92
N ARG A 247 -4.27 -13.77 -15.41
CA ARG A 247 -5.49 -12.97 -15.28
C ARG A 247 -5.36 -11.86 -14.26
N TYR A 248 -4.52 -12.03 -13.24
CA TYR A 248 -4.40 -11.07 -12.15
C TYR A 248 -3.99 -9.68 -12.64
N GLU A 249 -2.80 -9.56 -13.24
CA GLU A 249 -2.33 -8.27 -13.75
C GLU A 249 -3.22 -7.73 -14.89
N ALA A 250 -3.84 -8.61 -15.69
CA ALA A 250 -4.82 -8.21 -16.70
C ALA A 250 -6.05 -7.53 -16.08
N ARG A 251 -6.46 -8.01 -14.91
CA ARG A 251 -7.62 -7.50 -14.19
C ARG A 251 -7.32 -6.14 -13.53
N LEU A 252 -6.21 -6.05 -12.80
CA LEU A 252 -5.79 -4.81 -12.13
C LEU A 252 -5.45 -3.69 -13.11
N TYR A 253 -4.69 -4.01 -14.16
CA TYR A 253 -4.06 -3.01 -15.02
C TYR A 253 -4.52 -3.04 -16.47
N GLY A 254 -5.19 -4.11 -16.92
CA GLY A 254 -5.71 -4.15 -18.29
C GLY A 254 -6.97 -3.30 -18.41
N GLY A 255 -7.23 -2.76 -19.60
CA GLY A 255 -8.51 -2.11 -19.93
C GLY A 255 -8.73 -0.70 -19.37
N TYR A 256 -7.68 0.03 -18.97
CA TYR A 256 -7.78 1.49 -18.88
C TYR A 256 -7.45 2.10 -20.23
N GLU A 257 -8.32 2.99 -20.70
CA GLU A 257 -8.02 3.90 -21.79
C GLU A 257 -7.55 5.22 -21.17
N LEU A 258 -6.29 5.59 -21.44
CA LEU A 258 -5.75 6.85 -20.95
C LEU A 258 -6.19 8.00 -21.84
N VAL A 259 -7.08 8.84 -21.30
CA VAL A 259 -7.56 10.04 -21.97
C VAL A 259 -6.86 11.24 -21.32
N TRP A 260 -5.95 11.91 -22.05
CA TRP A 260 -5.15 13.02 -21.52
C TRP A 260 -5.66 14.42 -21.92
N ASP A 261 -6.56 14.48 -22.89
CA ASP A 261 -7.20 15.70 -23.36
C ASP A 261 -8.70 15.58 -23.18
N ASP A 262 -9.41 16.70 -23.01
CA ASP A 262 -10.86 16.75 -22.77
C ASP A 262 -11.35 15.74 -21.71
N ASN A 263 -10.60 15.66 -20.60
CA ASN A 263 -10.85 14.72 -19.52
C ASN A 263 -11.29 15.43 -18.24
N LEU A 264 -12.56 15.22 -17.87
CA LEU A 264 -13.20 15.84 -16.72
C LEU A 264 -12.47 15.54 -15.39
N PHE A 265 -11.75 14.43 -15.32
CA PHE A 265 -10.91 14.08 -14.17
C PHE A 265 -9.89 15.18 -13.83
N PHE A 266 -9.27 15.81 -14.82
CA PHE A 266 -8.31 16.88 -14.58
C PHE A 266 -8.96 18.17 -14.09
N ALA A 267 -10.17 18.47 -14.57
CA ALA A 267 -10.94 19.59 -14.04
C ALA A 267 -11.27 19.35 -12.54
N LEU A 268 -11.61 18.11 -12.18
CA LEU A 268 -11.91 17.72 -10.80
C LEU A 268 -10.68 17.82 -9.89
N GLU A 269 -9.53 17.28 -10.30
CA GLU A 269 -8.26 17.41 -9.57
C GLU A 269 -7.79 18.88 -9.45
N GLY A 270 -8.15 19.70 -10.43
CA GLY A 270 -7.85 21.12 -10.49
C GLY A 270 -8.72 22.00 -9.60
N MET A 271 -9.85 21.50 -9.10
CA MET A 271 -10.86 22.30 -8.41
C MET A 271 -10.28 23.11 -7.23
N THR A 272 -9.34 22.53 -6.49
CA THR A 272 -8.70 23.17 -5.34
C THR A 272 -7.41 23.93 -5.66
N ALA A 273 -7.07 24.12 -6.94
CA ALA A 273 -5.89 24.89 -7.32
C ALA A 273 -5.86 26.24 -6.58
N PRO A 274 -4.69 26.84 -6.31
CA PRO A 274 -4.62 28.16 -5.69
C PRO A 274 -5.53 29.20 -6.38
N ALA A 275 -6.05 30.17 -5.62
CA ALA A 275 -7.07 31.11 -6.12
C ALA A 275 -6.60 31.94 -7.33
N ASN A 276 -5.30 32.18 -7.45
CA ASN A 276 -4.66 32.90 -8.55
C ASN A 276 -4.45 32.04 -9.82
N VAL A 277 -4.79 30.75 -9.79
CA VAL A 277 -4.73 29.88 -10.97
C VAL A 277 -6.03 30.04 -11.76
N GLU A 278 -5.95 30.68 -12.92
CA GLU A 278 -7.09 30.87 -13.83
C GLU A 278 -7.50 29.55 -14.50
N ASP A 279 -6.53 28.84 -15.09
CA ASP A 279 -6.75 27.55 -15.74
C ASP A 279 -6.59 26.39 -14.74
N PHE A 280 -7.66 26.14 -13.99
CA PHE A 280 -7.69 25.05 -13.02
C PHE A 280 -7.60 23.67 -13.70
N TYR A 281 -8.07 23.53 -14.94
CA TYR A 281 -7.95 22.29 -15.70
C TYR A 281 -6.48 21.96 -15.99
N ALA A 282 -5.71 22.92 -16.49
CA ALA A 282 -4.28 22.74 -16.73
C ALA A 282 -3.51 22.41 -15.44
N TYR A 283 -3.86 23.06 -14.32
CA TYR A 283 -3.30 22.71 -13.01
C TYR A 283 -3.61 21.26 -12.61
N GLY A 284 -4.87 20.84 -12.71
CA GLY A 284 -5.28 19.48 -12.36
C GLY A 284 -4.66 18.43 -13.29
N ARG A 285 -4.50 18.74 -14.59
CA ARG A 285 -3.78 17.90 -15.55
C ARG A 285 -2.32 17.73 -15.16
N GLN A 286 -1.63 18.82 -14.80
CA GLN A 286 -0.23 18.77 -14.36
C GLN A 286 -0.05 18.01 -13.04
N SER A 287 -0.98 18.20 -12.08
CA SER A 287 -1.00 17.45 -10.83
C SER A 287 -1.20 15.95 -11.07
N ALA A 288 -2.23 15.58 -11.84
CA ALA A 288 -2.51 14.20 -12.21
C ALA A 288 -1.37 13.55 -12.99
N TYR A 289 -0.73 14.29 -13.90
CA TYR A 289 0.45 13.82 -14.62
C TYR A 289 1.62 13.47 -13.70
N THR A 290 1.91 14.34 -12.74
CA THR A 290 3.01 14.13 -11.78
C THR A 290 2.75 12.88 -10.95
N LYS A 291 1.54 12.77 -10.41
CA LYS A 291 1.03 11.62 -9.66
C LYS A 291 1.08 10.32 -10.48
N PHE A 292 0.61 10.36 -11.72
CA PHE A 292 0.61 9.22 -12.64
C PHE A 292 2.03 8.77 -13.03
N LYS A 293 2.94 9.71 -13.28
CA LYS A 293 4.35 9.39 -13.56
C LYS A 293 4.98 8.63 -12.39
N ILE A 294 4.71 9.06 -11.15
CA ILE A 294 5.16 8.35 -9.93
C ILE A 294 4.61 6.93 -9.91
N PHE A 295 3.31 6.78 -10.15
CA PHE A 295 2.65 5.48 -10.17
C PHE A 295 3.25 4.52 -11.23
N GLU A 296 3.52 5.01 -12.44
CA GLU A 296 4.15 4.20 -13.50
C GLU A 296 5.59 3.81 -13.16
N GLU A 297 6.37 4.70 -12.54
CA GLU A 297 7.71 4.34 -12.02
C GLU A 297 7.61 3.29 -10.92
N MET A 298 6.62 3.37 -10.03
CA MET A 298 6.38 2.35 -9.01
C MET A 298 6.01 1.00 -9.63
N LYS A 299 5.21 0.97 -10.72
CA LYS A 299 4.91 -0.27 -11.44
C LYS A 299 6.13 -0.89 -12.10
N ARG A 300 6.97 -0.07 -12.75
CA ARG A 300 8.27 -0.50 -13.32
C ARG A 300 9.12 -1.13 -12.23
N TYR A 301 9.20 -0.45 -11.09
CA TYR A 301 9.98 -0.91 -9.95
C TYR A 301 9.42 -2.22 -9.35
N ALA A 302 8.09 -2.33 -9.22
CA ALA A 302 7.40 -3.52 -8.74
C ALA A 302 7.42 -4.70 -9.74
N LYS A 303 8.13 -4.55 -10.87
CA LYS A 303 8.26 -5.55 -11.93
C LYS A 303 6.92 -6.01 -12.49
N ILE A 304 5.94 -5.11 -12.52
CA ILE A 304 4.70 -5.37 -13.25
C ILE A 304 5.05 -5.62 -14.72
N ASN A 305 4.38 -6.60 -15.35
CA ASN A 305 4.68 -6.96 -16.72
C ASN A 305 4.67 -5.72 -17.64
N PRO A 306 5.72 -5.50 -18.46
CA PRO A 306 5.85 -4.32 -19.31
C PRO A 306 4.65 -4.04 -20.20
N LYS A 307 3.87 -5.06 -20.59
CA LYS A 307 2.65 -4.89 -21.40
C LYS A 307 1.53 -4.13 -20.69
N TYR A 308 1.59 -4.00 -19.36
CA TYR A 308 0.66 -3.24 -18.55
C TYR A 308 1.25 -1.91 -18.07
N LEU A 309 2.47 -1.57 -18.48
CA LEU A 309 3.01 -0.23 -18.27
C LEU A 309 2.42 0.70 -19.33
N TYR A 310 2.02 1.88 -18.90
CA TYR A 310 1.52 2.90 -19.79
C TYR A 310 2.66 3.79 -20.29
N GLU A 311 2.49 4.29 -21.51
CA GLU A 311 3.35 5.35 -22.01
C GLU A 311 3.00 6.66 -21.29
N VAL A 312 3.98 7.23 -20.59
CA VAL A 312 3.83 8.50 -19.90
C VAL A 312 3.81 9.60 -20.97
N PRO A 313 2.73 10.40 -21.08
CA PRO A 313 2.63 11.41 -22.13
C PRO A 313 3.69 12.49 -21.95
N LYS A 314 4.12 13.11 -23.05
CA LYS A 314 4.96 14.32 -22.99
C LYS A 314 4.05 15.53 -22.86
N LEU A 315 3.99 16.13 -21.68
CA LEU A 315 3.34 17.43 -21.50
C LEU A 315 4.30 18.54 -21.94
N GLU A 316 4.24 18.91 -23.22
CA GLU A 316 5.01 20.05 -23.74
C GLU A 316 4.27 21.37 -23.41
N GLY A 317 4.99 22.35 -22.82
CA GLY A 317 4.51 23.73 -22.71
C GLY A 317 3.56 24.07 -21.54
N THR A 318 3.19 23.11 -20.69
CA THR A 318 2.21 23.32 -19.59
C THR A 318 2.81 23.18 -18.20
N ALA A 319 4.04 23.67 -17.98
CA ALA A 319 4.64 23.68 -16.65
C ALA A 319 3.99 24.74 -15.76
N VAL A 320 2.74 24.52 -15.35
CA VAL A 320 2.19 25.17 -14.17
C VAL A 320 3.09 24.71 -13.03
N LYS A 321 3.90 25.63 -12.49
CA LYS A 321 4.68 25.33 -11.30
C LYS A 321 3.68 25.03 -10.20
N LEU A 322 3.63 23.77 -9.77
CA LEU A 322 3.02 23.37 -8.51
C LEU A 322 3.84 24.10 -7.43
N ASN A 323 3.37 25.28 -7.03
CA ASN A 323 4.13 26.25 -6.23
C ASN A 323 3.51 26.38 -4.84
N GLU A 324 4.35 26.72 -3.85
CA GLU A 324 4.23 26.68 -2.37
C GLU A 324 2.97 27.26 -1.69
N GLN A 325 2.00 27.77 -2.44
CA GLN A 325 0.73 28.24 -1.89
C GLN A 325 -0.18 27.04 -1.61
N ALA A 326 -0.73 26.99 -0.38
CA ALA A 326 -1.66 25.95 0.00
C ALA A 326 -2.86 25.92 -0.95
N GLU A 327 -3.14 24.75 -1.51
CA GLU A 327 -4.38 24.49 -2.24
C GLU A 327 -5.59 24.95 -1.42
N LEU A 328 -6.65 25.37 -2.12
CA LEU A 328 -7.90 25.78 -1.50
C LEU A 328 -8.51 24.58 -0.75
N LYS A 329 -8.95 24.80 0.47
CA LYS A 329 -9.60 23.77 1.30
C LYS A 329 -10.87 24.33 1.89
N ILE A 330 -11.87 23.46 2.07
CA ILE A 330 -13.09 23.79 2.80
C ILE A 330 -12.89 23.37 4.25
N ASN A 331 -12.94 24.32 5.18
CA ASN A 331 -12.85 24.00 6.61
C ASN A 331 -14.22 23.58 7.15
N SER A 332 -14.60 22.34 6.90
CA SER A 332 -15.91 21.79 7.30
C SER A 332 -16.11 21.67 8.81
N LYS A 333 -15.05 21.80 9.64
CA LYS A 333 -15.14 21.66 11.11
C LYS A 333 -16.07 22.70 11.75
N ASN A 334 -16.17 23.89 11.17
CA ASN A 334 -16.99 24.99 11.68
C ASN A 334 -18.29 25.17 10.89
N MET A 335 -18.53 24.36 9.85
CA MET A 335 -19.73 24.45 9.06
C MET A 335 -20.90 23.82 9.83
N LYS A 336 -21.97 24.59 10.01
CA LYS A 336 -23.27 24.03 10.36
C LYS A 336 -23.74 23.14 9.22
N LYS A 337 -24.59 22.16 9.55
CA LYS A 337 -24.99 21.07 8.66
C LYS A 337 -25.88 21.59 7.52
N PRO A 338 -25.40 21.65 6.26
CA PRO A 338 -26.19 22.15 5.13
C PRO A 338 -27.35 21.22 4.75
N HIS A 339 -27.24 19.92 5.07
CA HIS A 339 -28.29 18.96 4.78
C HIS A 339 -29.64 19.25 5.42
N CYS A 340 -29.71 20.04 6.50
CA CYS A 340 -30.99 20.47 7.05
C CYS A 340 -31.78 21.36 6.07
N LEU A 341 -31.11 22.04 5.14
CA LEU A 341 -31.74 22.94 4.17
C LEU A 341 -32.44 22.17 3.05
N TYR A 342 -32.01 20.95 2.74
CA TYR A 342 -32.54 20.17 1.61
C TYR A 342 -33.08 18.79 1.99
N ASN A 343 -32.83 18.28 3.19
CA ASN A 343 -33.35 16.99 3.66
C ASN A 343 -34.56 17.18 4.58
N LEU A 344 -35.69 16.59 4.20
CA LEU A 344 -36.96 16.65 4.94
C LEU A 344 -36.91 15.96 6.31
N ASP A 345 -35.95 15.07 6.57
CA ASP A 345 -35.81 14.35 7.85
C ASP A 345 -35.10 15.15 8.96
N TRP A 346 -34.46 16.30 8.65
CA TRP A 346 -33.44 16.90 9.52
C TRP A 346 -33.78 18.28 10.09
N GLN A 347 -35.06 18.66 10.17
CA GLN A 347 -35.47 20.06 10.43
C GLN A 347 -35.22 20.59 11.86
N ASP A 348 -34.96 19.76 12.88
CA ASP A 348 -35.04 20.18 14.30
C ASP A 348 -33.74 20.07 15.13
N ASN A 349 -32.54 20.16 14.53
CA ASN A 349 -31.27 20.06 15.26
C ASN A 349 -30.56 21.41 15.46
N PHE A 350 -30.05 21.70 16.67
CA PHE A 350 -29.28 22.91 17.03
C PHE A 350 -27.98 23.15 16.22
N SER A 351 -27.61 22.22 15.33
CA SER A 351 -26.42 22.30 14.46
C SER A 351 -26.77 22.54 12.98
N CYS A 352 -28.03 22.87 12.68
CA CYS A 352 -28.50 23.11 11.31
C CYS A 352 -28.05 24.47 10.77
N ALA A 353 -27.61 24.46 9.50
CA ALA A 353 -27.34 25.69 8.76
C ALA A 353 -28.65 26.40 8.41
N ASN A 354 -28.63 27.73 8.40
CA ASN A 354 -29.67 28.57 7.79
C ASN A 354 -29.19 29.12 6.42
N TRP A 355 -30.02 29.92 5.76
CA TRP A 355 -29.68 30.50 4.46
C TRP A 355 -28.51 31.50 4.51
N ASP A 356 -28.34 32.23 5.62
CA ASP A 356 -27.20 33.15 5.81
C ASP A 356 -25.89 32.39 5.98
N ASP A 357 -25.92 31.26 6.72
CA ASP A 357 -24.79 30.34 6.84
C ASP A 357 -24.40 29.81 5.45
N TRP A 358 -25.37 29.34 4.66
CA TRP A 358 -25.13 28.85 3.30
C TRP A 358 -24.51 29.93 2.39
N GLN A 359 -25.07 31.15 2.38
CA GLN A 359 -24.53 32.26 1.59
C GLN A 359 -23.09 32.61 2.01
N SER A 360 -22.82 32.60 3.32
CA SER A 360 -21.49 32.84 3.86
C SER A 360 -20.50 31.77 3.39
N TYR A 361 -20.88 30.49 3.43
CA TYR A 361 -20.03 29.40 2.94
C TYR A 361 -19.71 29.50 1.45
N VAL A 362 -20.71 29.86 0.62
CA VAL A 362 -20.49 30.09 -0.81
C VAL A 362 -19.56 31.27 -1.04
N ALA A 363 -19.75 32.38 -0.32
CA ALA A 363 -18.93 33.58 -0.44
C ALA A 363 -17.46 33.32 -0.03
N GLU A 364 -17.24 32.64 1.10
CA GLU A 364 -15.92 32.26 1.58
C GLU A 364 -15.15 31.35 0.61
N HIS A 365 -15.89 30.55 -0.18
CA HIS A 365 -15.32 29.56 -1.11
C HIS A 365 -15.67 29.84 -2.58
N THR A 366 -15.88 31.10 -2.94
CA THR A 366 -16.37 31.53 -4.27
C THR A 366 -15.58 30.89 -5.42
N VAL A 367 -14.24 30.88 -5.35
CA VAL A 367 -13.39 30.33 -6.42
C VAL A 367 -13.63 28.82 -6.63
N MET A 368 -13.68 28.03 -5.55
CA MET A 368 -13.95 26.59 -5.66
C MET A 368 -15.38 26.33 -6.12
N TRP A 369 -16.34 27.12 -5.61
CA TRP A 369 -17.74 27.05 -6.01
C TRP A 369 -17.94 27.30 -7.51
N ASP A 370 -17.28 28.33 -8.06
CA ASP A 370 -17.35 28.66 -9.48
C ASP A 370 -16.73 27.56 -10.34
N ARG A 371 -15.59 27.00 -9.92
CA ARG A 371 -14.96 25.85 -10.60
C ARG A 371 -15.86 24.62 -10.58
N PHE A 372 -16.45 24.29 -9.42
CA PHE A 372 -17.40 23.18 -9.30
C PHE A 372 -18.63 23.37 -10.19
N ASN A 373 -19.14 24.60 -10.30
CA ASN A 373 -20.20 24.93 -11.25
C ASN A 373 -19.79 24.73 -12.70
N ALA A 374 -18.55 25.04 -13.06
CA ALA A 374 -18.03 24.86 -14.40
C ALA A 374 -17.93 23.38 -14.79
N LEU A 375 -17.62 22.47 -13.84
CA LEU A 375 -17.47 21.03 -14.10
C LEU A 375 -18.65 20.44 -14.88
N ALA A 376 -19.88 20.67 -14.42
CA ALA A 376 -21.07 20.12 -15.07
C ALA A 376 -21.42 20.80 -16.41
N LYS A 377 -20.67 21.81 -16.83
CA LYS A 377 -20.78 22.44 -18.16
C LYS A 377 -19.72 21.93 -19.14
N LEU A 378 -18.68 21.26 -18.65
CA LEU A 378 -17.63 20.70 -19.50
C LEU A 378 -18.18 19.44 -20.19
N ASP A 379 -18.12 19.42 -21.52
CA ASP A 379 -18.48 18.24 -22.31
C ASP A 379 -17.29 17.31 -22.50
N TYR A 380 -16.67 16.94 -21.38
CA TYR A 380 -15.49 16.12 -21.31
C TYR A 380 -15.85 14.69 -20.88
N VAL A 381 -15.06 13.73 -21.32
CA VAL A 381 -15.16 12.34 -20.86
C VAL A 381 -14.57 12.26 -19.45
N TYR A 382 -15.18 11.50 -18.54
CA TYR A 382 -14.56 11.22 -17.25
C TYR A 382 -13.77 9.91 -17.32
N ALA A 383 -12.45 10.02 -17.34
CA ALA A 383 -11.55 8.88 -17.39
C ALA A 383 -10.44 9.05 -16.34
N PRO A 384 -10.64 8.57 -15.09
CA PRO A 384 -9.61 8.71 -14.07
C PRO A 384 -8.33 7.98 -14.50
N VAL A 385 -7.19 8.63 -14.30
CA VAL A 385 -5.90 7.97 -14.48
C VAL A 385 -5.66 7.04 -13.29
N PRO A 386 -5.09 5.84 -13.49
CA PRO A 386 -4.87 4.89 -12.40
C PRO A 386 -3.80 5.44 -11.46
N MET A 387 -4.21 5.99 -10.33
CA MET A 387 -3.32 6.46 -9.27
C MET A 387 -4.06 6.48 -7.94
N ASN A 388 -3.38 6.08 -6.86
CA ASN A 388 -3.90 6.27 -5.51
C ASN A 388 -3.16 7.42 -4.84
N LEU A 389 -3.53 8.66 -5.20
CA LEU A 389 -2.84 9.81 -4.68
C LEU A 389 -3.81 10.96 -4.31
N GLY A 390 -4.56 10.75 -3.22
CA GLY A 390 -5.21 11.82 -2.45
C GLY A 390 -6.22 12.63 -3.25
N SER A 391 -7.24 11.96 -3.78
CA SER A 391 -8.34 12.65 -4.46
C SER A 391 -9.01 13.64 -3.50
N LYS A 392 -9.34 14.82 -4.02
CA LYS A 392 -9.83 15.98 -3.25
C LYS A 392 -11.33 15.88 -2.99
N MET A 393 -11.69 14.72 -2.45
CA MET A 393 -13.04 14.20 -2.43
C MET A 393 -13.88 14.77 -1.29
N SER A 394 -13.26 15.22 -0.20
CA SER A 394 -13.93 16.01 0.84
C SER A 394 -14.62 17.21 0.19
N GLU A 395 -13.86 18.02 -0.54
CA GLU A 395 -14.34 19.27 -1.10
C GLU A 395 -15.52 19.06 -2.06
N ILE A 396 -15.50 17.97 -2.84
CA ILE A 396 -16.63 17.58 -3.70
C ILE A 396 -17.88 17.29 -2.87
N ASN A 397 -17.74 16.53 -1.78
CA ASN A 397 -18.85 16.24 -0.88
C ASN A 397 -19.43 17.56 -0.32
N GLU A 398 -18.62 18.45 0.25
CA GLU A 398 -19.12 19.71 0.79
C GLU A 398 -19.77 20.60 -0.28
N LEU A 399 -19.13 20.76 -1.44
CA LEU A 399 -19.68 21.55 -2.55
C LEU A 399 -20.98 20.96 -3.10
N SER A 400 -21.11 19.63 -3.14
CA SER A 400 -22.34 18.96 -3.55
C SER A 400 -23.49 19.20 -2.57
N GLN A 401 -23.23 19.27 -1.26
CA GLN A 401 -24.25 19.60 -0.26
C GLN A 401 -24.67 21.07 -0.37
N LEU A 402 -23.71 21.99 -0.57
CA LEU A 402 -24.02 23.40 -0.85
C LEU A 402 -24.82 23.55 -2.15
N LYS A 403 -24.57 22.71 -3.16
CA LYS A 403 -25.33 22.67 -4.42
C LYS A 403 -26.76 22.20 -4.22
N ALA A 404 -26.95 21.11 -3.49
CA ALA A 404 -28.27 20.61 -3.10
C ALA A 404 -29.08 21.67 -2.34
N ALA A 405 -28.43 22.42 -1.43
CA ALA A 405 -29.05 23.55 -0.74
C ALA A 405 -29.41 24.70 -1.72
N GLN A 406 -28.56 25.02 -2.69
CA GLN A 406 -28.84 26.05 -3.70
C GLN A 406 -30.09 25.71 -4.53
N ILE A 407 -30.24 24.46 -4.95
CA ILE A 407 -31.41 24.02 -5.72
C ILE A 407 -32.70 24.34 -4.95
N ILE A 408 -32.72 24.05 -3.65
CA ILE A 408 -33.86 24.37 -2.79
C ILE A 408 -34.01 25.88 -2.56
N TYR A 409 -32.91 26.61 -2.38
CA TYR A 409 -32.92 28.06 -2.27
C TYR A 409 -33.59 28.74 -3.48
N LEU A 410 -33.29 28.28 -4.69
CA LEU A 410 -33.92 28.75 -5.92
C LEU A 410 -35.42 28.44 -5.93
N ALA A 411 -35.80 27.23 -5.55
CA ALA A 411 -37.20 26.81 -5.48
C ALA A 411 -38.01 27.62 -4.47
N GLU A 412 -37.49 27.85 -3.26
CA GLU A 412 -38.17 28.66 -2.23
C GLU A 412 -38.38 30.13 -2.67
N ARG A 413 -37.65 30.60 -3.70
CA ARG A 413 -37.83 31.92 -4.33
C ARG A 413 -38.71 31.91 -5.58
N GLY A 414 -39.38 30.80 -5.87
CA GLY A 414 -40.24 30.64 -7.03
C GLY A 414 -39.49 30.40 -8.35
N GLN A 415 -38.17 30.17 -8.31
CA GLN A 415 -37.35 29.89 -9.49
C GLN A 415 -37.31 28.37 -9.77
N TYR A 416 -38.48 27.76 -9.90
CA TYR A 416 -38.65 26.30 -9.98
C TYR A 416 -37.93 25.66 -11.16
N ASP A 417 -38.03 26.28 -12.34
CA ASP A 417 -37.37 25.78 -13.55
C ASP A 417 -35.84 25.82 -13.42
N ALA A 418 -35.29 26.93 -12.94
CA ALA A 418 -33.86 27.06 -12.71
C ALA A 418 -33.35 26.07 -11.64
N ALA A 419 -34.14 25.80 -10.60
CA ALA A 419 -33.82 24.78 -9.61
C ALA A 419 -33.76 23.38 -10.23
N MET A 420 -34.73 23.04 -11.09
CA MET A 420 -34.77 21.75 -11.77
C MET A 420 -33.62 21.61 -12.79
N ASP A 421 -33.35 22.65 -13.58
CA ASP A 421 -32.23 22.66 -14.54
C ASP A 421 -30.89 22.43 -13.83
N GLU A 422 -30.67 23.05 -12.66
CA GLU A 422 -29.47 22.81 -11.85
C GLU A 422 -29.41 21.37 -11.31
N TRP A 423 -30.54 20.81 -10.90
CA TRP A 423 -30.61 19.41 -10.46
C TRP A 423 -30.24 18.45 -11.59
N LEU A 424 -30.88 18.60 -12.75
CA LEU A 424 -30.63 17.78 -13.94
C LEU A 424 -29.16 17.88 -14.38
N ARG A 425 -28.61 19.10 -14.38
CA ARG A 425 -27.21 19.35 -14.76
C ARG A 425 -26.21 18.63 -13.86
N PHE A 426 -26.39 18.65 -12.54
CA PHE A 426 -25.49 17.95 -11.62
C PHE A 426 -25.72 16.44 -11.58
N MET A 427 -26.95 15.97 -11.73
CA MET A 427 -27.21 14.54 -11.88
C MET A 427 -26.58 13.97 -13.16
N ALA A 428 -26.61 14.72 -14.27
CA ALA A 428 -25.90 14.36 -15.49
C ALA A 428 -24.38 14.27 -15.26
N LEU A 429 -23.79 15.22 -14.51
CA LEU A 429 -22.40 15.14 -14.08
C LEU A 429 -22.13 13.83 -13.32
N TYR A 430 -22.89 13.53 -12.27
CA TYR A 430 -22.65 12.31 -11.48
C TYR A 430 -22.83 11.02 -12.29
N LYS A 431 -23.80 10.97 -13.23
CA LYS A 431 -23.94 9.84 -14.16
C LYS A 431 -22.72 9.66 -15.06
N LYS A 432 -22.00 10.73 -15.42
CA LYS A 432 -20.71 10.62 -16.13
C LYS A 432 -19.61 10.05 -15.22
N LEU A 433 -19.62 10.38 -13.92
CA LEU A 433 -18.57 9.96 -12.99
C LEU A 433 -18.71 8.51 -12.52
N LEU A 434 -19.93 8.08 -12.18
CA LEU A 434 -20.21 6.79 -11.56
C LEU A 434 -19.72 5.53 -12.33
N PRO A 435 -19.84 5.42 -13.67
CA PRO A 435 -19.47 4.20 -14.40
C PRO A 435 -17.95 4.03 -14.59
N SER A 436 -17.15 5.03 -14.23
CA SER A 436 -15.70 5.02 -14.43
C SER A 436 -14.96 3.96 -13.60
N ARG A 437 -13.68 3.72 -13.92
CA ARG A 437 -12.78 2.83 -13.17
C ARG A 437 -12.15 3.48 -11.94
N ASP A 438 -12.90 4.37 -11.28
CA ASP A 438 -12.42 5.04 -10.09
C ASP A 438 -12.41 4.12 -8.87
N THR A 439 -11.67 4.51 -7.84
CA THR A 439 -11.64 3.78 -6.56
C THR A 439 -13.01 3.77 -5.89
N ILE A 440 -13.25 2.77 -5.06
CA ILE A 440 -14.46 2.64 -4.25
C ILE A 440 -14.66 3.87 -3.35
N VAL A 441 -13.59 4.41 -2.79
CA VAL A 441 -13.66 5.62 -1.95
C VAL A 441 -14.21 6.79 -2.76
N ASN A 442 -13.71 6.99 -3.97
CA ASN A 442 -14.17 8.05 -4.87
C ASN A 442 -15.63 7.83 -5.29
N LYS A 443 -16.00 6.59 -5.61
CA LYS A 443 -17.40 6.22 -5.89
C LYS A 443 -18.32 6.47 -4.71
N ALA A 444 -17.91 6.12 -3.50
CA ALA A 444 -18.68 6.37 -2.28
C ALA A 444 -18.93 7.86 -2.07
N VAL A 445 -17.94 8.71 -2.34
CA VAL A 445 -18.09 10.16 -2.28
C VAL A 445 -19.08 10.67 -3.33
N ILE A 446 -18.98 10.18 -4.57
CA ILE A 446 -19.95 10.53 -5.62
C ILE A 446 -21.36 10.07 -5.22
N LEU A 447 -21.51 8.89 -4.60
CA LEU A 447 -22.80 8.41 -4.09
C LEU A 447 -23.36 9.27 -2.96
N ILE A 448 -22.51 9.83 -2.09
CA ILE A 448 -22.94 10.81 -1.08
C ILE A 448 -23.46 12.08 -1.77
N ALA A 449 -22.76 12.58 -2.80
CA ALA A 449 -23.21 13.73 -3.58
C ALA A 449 -24.57 13.47 -4.27
N VAL A 450 -24.72 12.29 -4.88
CA VAL A 450 -25.99 11.81 -5.47
C VAL A 450 -27.10 11.73 -4.42
N GLN A 451 -26.81 11.22 -3.22
CA GLN A 451 -27.78 11.16 -2.14
C GLN A 451 -28.23 12.56 -1.68
N ALA A 452 -27.31 13.52 -1.59
CA ALA A 452 -27.68 14.91 -1.29
C ALA A 452 -28.65 15.46 -2.34
N HIS A 453 -28.42 15.15 -3.61
CA HIS A 453 -29.29 15.59 -4.71
C HIS A 453 -30.62 14.82 -4.76
N PHE A 454 -30.68 13.57 -4.32
CA PHE A 454 -31.97 12.88 -4.12
C PHE A 454 -32.83 13.56 -3.09
N HIS A 455 -32.27 13.92 -1.93
CA HIS A 455 -33.00 14.67 -0.92
C HIS A 455 -33.44 16.04 -1.44
N ALA A 456 -32.59 16.73 -2.22
CA ALA A 456 -32.98 17.96 -2.89
C ALA A 456 -34.10 17.74 -3.92
N LEU A 457 -34.12 16.64 -4.68
CA LEU A 457 -35.23 16.33 -5.58
C LEU A 457 -36.54 16.16 -4.80
N GLU A 458 -36.53 15.37 -3.72
CA GLU A 458 -37.71 15.14 -2.89
C GLU A 458 -38.28 16.47 -2.37
N LYS A 459 -37.42 17.32 -1.77
CA LYS A 459 -37.85 18.63 -1.27
C LYS A 459 -38.28 19.57 -2.41
N LEU A 460 -37.61 19.53 -3.57
CA LEU A 460 -37.99 20.32 -4.74
C LEU A 460 -39.37 19.94 -5.26
N LEU A 461 -39.67 18.64 -5.38
CA LEU A 461 -40.98 18.15 -5.82
C LEU A 461 -42.07 18.34 -4.77
N HIS A 462 -41.71 18.42 -3.49
CA HIS A 462 -42.62 18.85 -2.44
C HIS A 462 -43.01 20.33 -2.59
N ILE A 463 -42.04 21.21 -2.85
CA ILE A 463 -42.28 22.66 -3.04
C ILE A 463 -43.03 22.94 -4.35
N ALA A 464 -42.67 22.25 -5.44
CA ALA A 464 -43.19 22.49 -6.78
C ALA A 464 -43.57 21.17 -7.49
N PRO A 465 -44.69 20.52 -7.10
CA PRO A 465 -45.10 19.22 -7.63
C PRO A 465 -45.27 19.18 -9.16
N GLN A 466 -45.65 20.30 -9.77
CA GLN A 466 -45.83 20.43 -11.21
C GLN A 466 -44.55 20.19 -12.02
N LEU A 467 -43.37 20.28 -11.39
CA LEU A 467 -42.10 19.97 -12.05
C LEU A 467 -42.00 18.50 -12.45
N ALA A 468 -42.61 17.58 -11.69
CA ALA A 468 -42.60 16.16 -12.04
C ALA A 468 -43.29 15.92 -13.39
N GLN A 469 -44.43 16.57 -13.63
CA GLN A 469 -45.16 16.47 -14.90
C GLN A 469 -44.41 17.18 -16.03
N LYS A 470 -43.85 18.37 -15.77
CA LYS A 470 -43.15 19.17 -16.78
C LYS A 470 -41.85 18.51 -17.27
N TYR A 471 -41.07 17.93 -16.36
CA TYR A 471 -39.74 17.37 -16.63
C TYR A 471 -39.72 15.84 -16.54
N GLU A 472 -40.86 15.16 -16.67
CA GLU A 472 -40.96 13.71 -16.48
C GLU A 472 -39.92 12.95 -17.30
N GLY A 473 -39.83 13.22 -18.61
CA GLY A 473 -38.88 12.55 -19.49
C GLY A 473 -37.42 12.74 -19.07
N ASP A 474 -37.03 13.96 -18.70
CA ASP A 474 -35.66 14.28 -18.28
C ASP A 474 -35.32 13.67 -16.91
N LEU A 475 -36.27 13.71 -15.97
CA LEU A 475 -36.13 13.08 -14.66
C LEU A 475 -35.98 11.57 -14.79
N ILE A 476 -36.83 10.91 -15.59
CA ILE A 476 -36.75 9.46 -15.81
C ILE A 476 -35.46 9.10 -16.55
N ALA A 477 -35.00 9.91 -17.51
CA ALA A 477 -33.71 9.71 -18.17
C ALA A 477 -32.51 9.87 -17.19
N MET A 478 -32.60 10.76 -16.20
CA MET A 478 -31.57 10.85 -15.15
C MET A 478 -31.67 9.71 -14.14
N LEU A 479 -32.88 9.26 -13.81
CA LEU A 479 -33.13 8.21 -12.82
C LEU A 479 -33.03 6.79 -13.40
N SER A 480 -32.84 6.65 -14.71
CA SER A 480 -32.55 5.36 -15.34
C SER A 480 -31.20 4.82 -14.86
N VAL A 481 -31.15 3.52 -14.59
CA VAL A 481 -29.94 2.80 -14.18
C VAL A 481 -29.49 1.90 -15.30
N ASP A 482 -28.35 2.23 -15.90
CA ASP A 482 -27.63 1.30 -16.76
C ASP A 482 -26.92 0.25 -15.89
N PRO A 483 -26.79 -1.02 -16.32
CA PRO A 483 -26.13 -2.06 -15.53
C PRO A 483 -24.69 -1.73 -15.09
N GLN A 484 -24.02 -0.80 -15.79
CA GLN A 484 -22.67 -0.36 -15.47
C GLN A 484 -22.61 0.99 -14.75
N LEU A 485 -23.75 1.64 -14.47
CA LEU A 485 -23.78 2.95 -13.81
C LEU A 485 -23.04 2.88 -12.48
N PHE A 486 -23.31 1.86 -11.68
CA PHE A 486 -22.61 1.62 -10.40
C PHE A 486 -21.51 0.57 -10.56
N ARG A 487 -20.68 0.66 -11.60
CA ARG A 487 -19.49 -0.19 -11.76
C ARG A 487 -18.73 -0.21 -10.43
N PHE A 488 -18.46 -1.39 -9.91
CA PHE A 488 -17.65 -1.55 -8.72
C PHE A 488 -16.80 -2.79 -8.92
N ASP A 489 -15.50 -2.59 -8.94
CA ASP A 489 -14.53 -3.68 -9.10
C ASP A 489 -13.43 -3.48 -8.06
N PRO A 490 -13.33 -4.35 -7.05
CA PRO A 490 -12.24 -4.33 -6.08
C PRO A 490 -10.84 -4.20 -6.69
N SER A 491 -10.68 -4.70 -7.91
CA SER A 491 -9.40 -4.64 -8.61
C SER A 491 -9.03 -3.24 -9.09
N ASP A 492 -9.99 -2.32 -9.21
CA ASP A 492 -9.72 -0.91 -9.55
C ASP A 492 -8.98 -0.23 -8.36
N ASP A 493 -9.46 -0.37 -7.12
CA ASP A 493 -8.77 0.09 -5.91
C ASP A 493 -7.43 -0.60 -5.70
N PHE A 494 -7.41 -1.91 -5.90
CA PHE A 494 -6.21 -2.68 -5.67
C PHE A 494 -5.15 -2.37 -6.74
N GLY A 495 -5.54 -2.16 -7.99
CA GLY A 495 -4.63 -1.79 -9.08
C GLY A 495 -3.89 -0.48 -8.79
N VAL A 496 -4.54 0.49 -8.14
CA VAL A 496 -3.89 1.75 -7.76
C VAL A 496 -3.06 1.67 -6.48
N MET A 497 -3.30 0.66 -5.63
CA MET A 497 -2.59 0.42 -4.37
C MET A 497 -1.44 -0.57 -4.50
N GLU A 498 -1.54 -1.55 -5.40
CA GLU A 498 -0.60 -2.67 -5.51
C GLU A 498 0.84 -2.18 -5.65
N PRO A 499 1.18 -1.26 -6.58
CA PRO A 499 2.58 -0.84 -6.76
C PRO A 499 3.19 -0.21 -5.51
N LEU A 500 2.36 0.40 -4.65
CA LEU A 500 2.78 0.97 -3.37
C LEU A 500 3.08 -0.11 -2.32
N MET A 501 2.28 -1.18 -2.31
CA MET A 501 2.37 -2.22 -1.27
C MET A 501 3.36 -3.33 -1.62
N ILE A 502 3.40 -3.71 -2.89
CA ILE A 502 4.06 -4.95 -3.35
C ILE A 502 5.57 -4.85 -3.40
N TRP A 503 6.11 -3.65 -3.48
CA TRP A 503 7.55 -3.47 -3.37
C TRP A 503 8.14 -3.99 -2.05
N HIS A 504 7.35 -3.99 -0.96
CA HIS A 504 7.79 -4.53 0.32
C HIS A 504 7.61 -6.04 0.44
N LEU A 505 6.78 -6.66 -0.41
CA LEU A 505 6.43 -8.07 -0.34
C LEU A 505 7.49 -8.90 -1.09
N GLY A 506 8.29 -9.69 -0.38
CA GLY A 506 8.99 -10.82 -0.98
C GLY A 506 7.99 -11.94 -1.28
N ASN A 507 8.12 -12.54 -2.47
CA ASN A 507 7.31 -13.64 -3.01
C ASN A 507 5.79 -13.40 -3.07
N VAL A 508 5.40 -12.42 -3.88
CA VAL A 508 4.03 -11.87 -4.02
C VAL A 508 3.02 -12.79 -4.69
N ASN A 509 3.47 -13.85 -5.37
CA ASN A 509 2.60 -14.58 -6.31
C ASN A 509 1.46 -15.33 -5.61
N ALA A 510 1.72 -15.94 -4.44
CA ALA A 510 0.68 -16.60 -3.67
C ALA A 510 -0.41 -15.62 -3.24
N VAL A 511 -0.01 -14.45 -2.72
CA VAL A 511 -0.93 -13.39 -2.31
C VAL A 511 -1.70 -12.82 -3.50
N ARG A 512 -1.05 -12.62 -4.64
CA ARG A 512 -1.70 -12.20 -5.90
C ARG A 512 -2.75 -13.20 -6.35
N ASN A 513 -2.45 -14.50 -6.28
CA ASN A 513 -3.39 -15.56 -6.67
C ASN A 513 -4.56 -15.65 -5.68
N ASP A 514 -4.31 -15.56 -4.38
CA ASP A 514 -5.35 -15.50 -3.35
C ASP A 514 -6.26 -14.27 -3.54
N MET A 515 -5.66 -13.13 -3.87
CA MET A 515 -6.39 -11.90 -4.17
C MET A 515 -7.22 -12.03 -5.46
N ASN A 516 -6.66 -12.65 -6.50
CA ASN A 516 -7.39 -12.94 -7.74
C ASN A 516 -8.64 -13.80 -7.46
N ALA A 517 -8.50 -14.82 -6.61
CA ALA A 517 -9.61 -15.66 -6.18
C ALA A 517 -10.66 -14.87 -5.37
N CYS A 518 -10.23 -13.92 -4.52
CA CYS A 518 -11.15 -13.01 -3.85
C CYS A 518 -11.93 -12.13 -4.84
N PHE A 519 -11.29 -11.66 -5.91
CA PHE A 519 -11.98 -10.90 -6.94
C PHE A 519 -12.98 -11.74 -7.75
N ASP A 520 -12.61 -12.97 -8.13
CA ASP A 520 -13.51 -13.90 -8.82
C ASP A 520 -14.76 -14.21 -7.97
N GLU A 521 -14.59 -14.38 -6.66
CA GLU A 521 -15.71 -14.57 -5.72
C GLU A 521 -16.55 -13.30 -5.55
N PHE A 522 -15.91 -12.13 -5.49
CA PHE A 522 -16.61 -10.85 -5.44
C PHE A 522 -17.53 -10.66 -6.66
N ASP A 523 -17.02 -10.90 -7.88
CA ASP A 523 -17.81 -10.79 -9.11
C ASP A 523 -19.04 -11.70 -9.05
N ARG A 524 -18.83 -12.97 -8.69
CA ARG A 524 -19.88 -13.99 -8.59
C ARG A 524 -21.01 -13.60 -7.64
N LEU A 525 -20.70 -12.84 -6.58
CA LEU A 525 -21.65 -12.45 -5.55
C LEU A 525 -22.32 -11.10 -5.83
N SER A 526 -21.57 -10.16 -6.40
CA SER A 526 -22.08 -8.86 -6.84
C SER A 526 -23.27 -9.02 -7.79
N THR A 527 -23.32 -10.10 -8.58
CA THR A 527 -24.42 -10.39 -9.51
C THR A 527 -25.68 -10.99 -8.89
N HIS A 528 -25.65 -11.59 -7.68
CA HIS A 528 -26.71 -12.51 -7.25
C HIS A 528 -27.35 -12.33 -5.86
N SER A 529 -26.75 -11.62 -4.89
CA SER A 529 -27.38 -11.46 -3.54
C SER A 529 -27.32 -10.03 -2.97
N LEU A 530 -28.40 -9.61 -2.30
CA LEU A 530 -28.46 -8.38 -1.49
C LEU A 530 -27.90 -8.56 -0.07
N ASP A 531 -27.64 -9.80 0.35
CA ASP A 531 -27.19 -10.11 1.70
C ASP A 531 -25.66 -10.14 1.78
N ALA A 532 -25.11 -9.29 2.63
CA ALA A 532 -23.68 -9.24 2.95
C ALA A 532 -23.17 -10.57 3.52
N LYS A 533 -24.03 -11.38 4.16
CA LYS A 533 -23.66 -12.68 4.75
C LYS A 533 -23.36 -13.76 3.74
N ASP A 534 -23.84 -13.61 2.50
CA ASP A 534 -23.54 -14.55 1.42
C ASP A 534 -22.12 -14.37 0.86
N ILE A 535 -21.42 -13.33 1.31
CA ILE A 535 -19.99 -13.10 1.05
C ILE A 535 -19.20 -14.06 1.92
N LYS A 536 -19.18 -15.33 1.47
CA LYS A 536 -18.35 -16.38 2.03
C LYS A 536 -16.88 -15.98 1.89
N ASP A 537 -16.20 -15.87 3.02
CA ASP A 537 -14.79 -16.22 3.20
C ASP A 537 -13.88 -16.05 1.95
N CYS A 538 -13.66 -14.82 1.52
CA CYS A 538 -12.50 -14.53 0.67
C CYS A 538 -11.26 -15.14 1.37
N PRO A 539 -10.35 -15.85 0.67
CA PRO A 539 -9.17 -16.45 1.29
C PRO A 539 -8.41 -15.48 2.21
N ILE A 540 -8.32 -14.20 1.81
CA ILE A 540 -7.71 -13.14 2.62
C ILE A 540 -8.58 -12.78 3.82
N GLN A 541 -9.91 -12.86 3.75
CA GLN A 541 -10.82 -12.65 4.88
C GLN A 541 -10.79 -13.78 5.92
N ARG A 542 -10.65 -15.06 5.51
CA ARG A 542 -10.52 -16.21 6.46
C ARG A 542 -9.31 -16.09 7.37
N VAL A 543 -8.26 -15.53 6.80
CA VAL A 543 -7.01 -15.24 7.49
C VAL A 543 -7.21 -14.15 8.55
N MET A 544 -8.29 -13.37 8.47
CA MET A 544 -8.47 -12.17 9.28
C MET A 544 -8.96 -12.39 10.72
N ASP A 545 -9.12 -13.64 11.15
CA ASP A 545 -9.15 -13.95 12.59
C ASP A 545 -7.82 -13.47 13.21
N GLN A 546 -7.88 -12.72 14.33
CA GLN A 546 -6.70 -12.23 15.04
C GLN A 546 -5.67 -13.34 15.34
N GLU A 547 -6.13 -14.58 15.56
CA GLU A 547 -5.28 -15.75 15.76
C GLU A 547 -4.61 -16.22 14.46
N SER A 548 -5.27 -16.00 13.31
CA SER A 548 -4.82 -16.41 11.98
C SER A 548 -3.93 -15.38 11.29
N TRP A 549 -3.88 -14.11 11.72
CA TRP A 549 -2.99 -13.08 11.16
C TRP A 549 -1.51 -13.44 11.26
N PHE A 550 -1.09 -13.85 12.46
CA PHE A 550 0.27 -14.30 12.70
C PHE A 550 0.53 -15.60 11.94
N LEU A 551 -0.43 -16.52 11.95
CA LEU A 551 -0.30 -17.82 11.32
C LEU A 551 -0.18 -17.70 9.79
N TYR A 552 -0.98 -16.88 9.14
CA TYR A 552 -0.93 -16.68 7.68
C TYR A 552 0.31 -15.88 7.27
N GLY A 553 0.66 -14.81 7.99
CA GLY A 553 1.92 -14.12 7.73
C GLY A 553 3.13 -15.07 7.82
N ALA A 554 3.08 -16.04 8.74
CA ALA A 554 4.16 -17.00 8.98
C ALA A 554 4.11 -18.26 8.08
N MET A 555 2.94 -18.65 7.58
CA MET A 555 2.73 -19.88 6.81
C MET A 555 2.52 -19.66 5.31
N THR A 556 2.17 -18.44 4.89
CA THR A 556 2.04 -18.09 3.47
C THR A 556 3.42 -17.82 2.88
N PRO A 557 3.77 -18.42 1.72
CA PRO A 557 5.01 -18.11 1.02
C PRO A 557 5.20 -16.60 0.86
N GLY A 558 6.34 -16.07 1.34
CA GLY A 558 6.65 -14.64 1.30
C GLY A 558 7.11 -14.05 2.63
N ILE A 559 7.15 -12.73 2.74
CA ILE A 559 7.62 -12.02 3.94
C ILE A 559 6.45 -11.80 4.91
N PHE A 560 6.66 -12.16 6.18
CA PHE A 560 5.69 -12.03 7.26
C PHE A 560 5.09 -10.62 7.40
N TYR A 561 5.94 -9.59 7.59
CA TYR A 561 5.48 -8.23 7.86
C TYR A 561 4.63 -7.62 6.73
N PRO A 562 5.02 -7.76 5.45
CA PRO A 562 4.21 -7.37 4.30
C PRO A 562 2.90 -8.17 4.16
N ASN A 563 2.90 -9.50 4.37
CA ASN A 563 1.67 -10.30 4.42
C ASN A 563 0.73 -9.81 5.52
N THR A 564 1.28 -9.44 6.69
CA THR A 564 0.54 -8.84 7.79
C THR A 564 0.05 -7.42 7.46
N MET A 565 0.82 -6.58 6.77
CA MET A 565 0.39 -5.22 6.38
C MET A 565 -0.76 -5.24 5.38
N MET A 566 -0.74 -6.14 4.40
CA MET A 566 -1.86 -6.38 3.48
C MET A 566 -3.13 -6.79 4.23
N VAL A 567 -2.98 -7.68 5.23
CA VAL A 567 -4.07 -8.11 6.11
C VAL A 567 -4.54 -6.99 7.06
N LEU A 568 -3.69 -6.03 7.43
CA LEU A 568 -4.05 -4.93 8.34
C LEU A 568 -4.67 -3.71 7.63
N LEU A 569 -4.22 -3.36 6.43
CA LEU A 569 -4.72 -2.20 5.69
C LEU A 569 -6.10 -2.44 5.07
N TYR A 570 -6.42 -3.69 4.74
CA TYR A 570 -7.65 -4.07 4.05
C TYR A 570 -8.93 -4.05 4.92
N PRO A 571 -8.95 -4.55 6.18
CA PRO A 571 -10.17 -4.55 7.01
C PRO A 571 -10.51 -3.20 7.64
N GLY A 572 -9.55 -2.26 7.70
CA GLY A 572 -9.71 -1.00 8.41
C GLY A 572 -10.48 0.08 7.63
N LEU A 573 -10.43 0.05 6.31
CA LEU A 573 -10.94 1.15 5.48
C LEU A 573 -12.41 0.95 5.08
N ILE A 574 -12.80 -0.25 4.64
CA ILE A 574 -14.22 -0.57 4.36
C ILE A 574 -14.45 -2.07 4.53
N LYS A 575 -15.48 -2.46 5.29
CA LYS A 575 -15.98 -3.84 5.31
C LYS A 575 -16.53 -4.17 3.93
N TRP A 576 -15.73 -4.87 3.12
CA TRP A 576 -16.06 -5.25 1.75
C TRP A 576 -17.42 -5.93 1.64
N GLU A 577 -17.86 -6.62 2.70
CA GLU A 577 -19.17 -7.26 2.69
C GLU A 577 -20.36 -6.29 2.55
N HIS A 578 -20.23 -5.04 2.99
CA HIS A 578 -21.32 -4.05 2.95
C HIS A 578 -21.36 -3.25 1.64
N LEU A 579 -20.28 -3.28 0.86
CA LEU A 579 -20.16 -2.46 -0.34
C LEU A 579 -21.11 -2.89 -1.47
N PRO A 580 -21.23 -4.18 -1.85
CA PRO A 580 -22.23 -4.61 -2.80
C PRO A 580 -23.64 -4.18 -2.39
N GLN A 581 -23.98 -4.37 -1.11
CA GLN A 581 -25.29 -3.98 -0.60
C GLN A 581 -25.55 -2.47 -0.77
N LEU A 582 -24.57 -1.61 -0.47
CA LEU A 582 -24.70 -0.17 -0.66
C LEU A 582 -24.95 0.23 -2.12
N LEU A 583 -24.29 -0.41 -3.08
CA LEU A 583 -24.50 -0.13 -4.51
C LEU A 583 -25.90 -0.53 -4.95
N LYS A 584 -26.31 -1.75 -4.61
CA LYS A 584 -27.63 -2.28 -4.93
C LYS A 584 -28.73 -1.42 -4.32
N VAL A 585 -28.53 -0.97 -3.08
CA VAL A 585 -29.43 -0.03 -2.40
C VAL A 585 -29.55 1.30 -3.17
N ASN A 586 -28.46 1.81 -3.75
CA ASN A 586 -28.52 3.02 -4.57
C ASN A 586 -29.22 2.78 -5.91
N GLU A 587 -28.98 1.66 -6.59
CA GLU A 587 -29.75 1.30 -7.80
C GLU A 587 -31.25 1.18 -7.51
N ILE A 588 -31.61 0.52 -6.41
CA ILE A 588 -33.00 0.43 -5.97
C ILE A 588 -33.55 1.84 -5.69
N ARG A 589 -32.77 2.74 -5.08
CA ARG A 589 -33.18 4.13 -4.82
C ARG A 589 -33.46 4.91 -6.10
N PHE A 590 -32.65 4.74 -7.17
CA PHE A 590 -32.91 5.36 -8.47
C PHE A 590 -34.26 4.90 -9.04
N LYS A 591 -34.54 3.59 -9.03
CA LYS A 591 -35.84 3.05 -9.45
C LYS A 591 -37.01 3.52 -8.58
N LEU A 592 -36.82 3.58 -7.26
CA LEU A 592 -37.81 4.08 -6.31
C LEU A 592 -38.18 5.54 -6.58
N ALA A 593 -37.16 6.38 -6.82
CA ALA A 593 -37.34 7.77 -7.18
C ALA A 593 -38.01 7.93 -8.54
N ALA A 594 -37.64 7.12 -9.54
CA ALA A 594 -38.28 7.12 -10.85
C ALA A 594 -39.77 6.83 -10.75
N LEU A 595 -40.16 5.77 -10.01
CA LEU A 595 -41.55 5.45 -9.74
C LEU A 595 -42.27 6.62 -9.04
N GLY A 596 -41.62 7.24 -8.05
CA GLY A 596 -42.19 8.37 -7.35
C GLY A 596 -42.41 9.60 -8.23
N VAL A 597 -41.49 9.88 -9.16
CA VAL A 597 -41.63 10.92 -10.17
C VAL A 597 -42.78 10.61 -11.12
N THR A 598 -42.89 9.38 -11.64
CA THR A 598 -44.00 8.99 -12.53
C THR A 598 -45.35 9.09 -11.83
N MET A 599 -45.47 8.58 -10.60
CA MET A 599 -46.71 8.73 -9.81
C MET A 599 -47.13 10.19 -9.63
N ARG A 600 -46.15 11.09 -9.49
CA ARG A 600 -46.37 12.55 -9.39
C ARG A 600 -46.77 13.15 -10.73
N ALA A 601 -46.08 12.80 -11.80
CA ALA A 601 -46.34 13.29 -13.15
C ALA A 601 -47.75 12.91 -13.64
N GLU A 602 -48.18 11.68 -13.34
CA GLU A 602 -49.51 11.16 -13.67
C GLU A 602 -50.61 11.57 -12.68
N ASN A 603 -50.26 12.29 -11.61
CA ASN A 603 -51.16 12.75 -10.56
C ASN A 603 -51.98 11.60 -9.95
N VAL A 604 -51.31 10.50 -9.61
CA VAL A 604 -51.94 9.30 -9.04
C VAL A 604 -52.60 9.64 -7.69
N PRO A 605 -53.93 9.41 -7.54
CA PRO A 605 -54.62 9.61 -6.26
C PRO A 605 -54.05 8.71 -5.16
N LEU A 606 -53.98 9.21 -3.92
CA LEU A 606 -53.37 8.48 -2.80
C LEU A 606 -54.07 7.15 -2.50
N GLU A 607 -55.39 7.09 -2.71
CA GLU A 607 -56.21 5.88 -2.58
C GLU A 607 -55.85 4.80 -3.61
N ASN A 608 -55.22 5.18 -4.73
CA ASN A 608 -54.78 4.28 -5.79
C ASN A 608 -53.27 4.02 -5.75
N ALA A 609 -52.53 4.60 -4.79
CA ALA A 609 -51.08 4.50 -4.74
C ALA A 609 -50.61 3.04 -4.63
N VAL A 610 -51.24 2.23 -3.77
CA VAL A 610 -50.87 0.82 -3.58
C VAL A 610 -51.07 0.03 -4.88
N SER A 611 -52.26 0.12 -5.49
CA SER A 611 -52.57 -0.61 -6.73
C SER A 611 -51.71 -0.15 -7.91
N TYR A 612 -51.35 1.13 -7.95
CA TYR A 612 -50.43 1.66 -8.95
C TYR A 612 -49.02 1.07 -8.80
N VAL A 613 -48.46 1.08 -7.58
CA VAL A 613 -47.13 0.54 -7.30
C VAL A 613 -47.05 -0.96 -7.61
N GLU A 614 -48.12 -1.72 -7.33
CA GLU A 614 -48.25 -3.14 -7.67
C GLU A 614 -48.42 -3.38 -9.18
N ALA A 615 -48.93 -2.43 -9.95
CA ALA A 615 -49.07 -2.56 -11.40
C ALA A 615 -47.79 -2.18 -12.17
N ALA A 616 -46.93 -1.35 -11.58
CA ALA A 616 -45.77 -0.74 -12.21
C ALA A 616 -44.54 -1.68 -12.25
N THR A 617 -44.68 -2.82 -12.94
CA THR A 617 -43.70 -3.92 -12.96
C THR A 617 -42.29 -3.53 -13.43
N GLU A 618 -42.17 -2.53 -14.29
CA GLU A 618 -40.91 -1.99 -14.80
C GLU A 618 -40.05 -1.35 -13.69
N TYR A 619 -40.69 -0.85 -12.63
CA TYR A 619 -40.05 -0.24 -11.47
C TYR A 619 -39.81 -1.21 -10.32
N TYR A 620 -40.17 -2.49 -10.46
CA TYR A 620 -39.92 -3.46 -9.39
C TYR A 620 -38.44 -3.49 -8.99
N ASN A 621 -38.22 -3.82 -7.72
CA ASN A 621 -36.89 -3.97 -7.16
C ASN A 621 -36.11 -5.01 -8.02
N PRO A 622 -34.99 -4.62 -8.64
CA PRO A 622 -34.31 -5.44 -9.63
C PRO A 622 -33.67 -6.71 -9.03
N TYR A 623 -33.55 -6.77 -7.71
CA TYR A 623 -32.94 -7.89 -6.99
C TYR A 623 -33.94 -8.84 -6.35
N THR A 624 -35.13 -8.36 -5.98
CA THR A 624 -36.19 -9.21 -5.38
C THR A 624 -37.36 -9.47 -6.33
N ASN A 625 -37.44 -8.71 -7.42
CA ASN A 625 -38.57 -8.69 -8.35
C ASN A 625 -39.93 -8.49 -7.66
N GLN A 626 -39.92 -7.73 -6.56
CA GLN A 626 -41.12 -7.36 -5.80
C GLN A 626 -41.45 -5.88 -6.02
N PRO A 627 -42.74 -5.50 -5.92
CA PRO A 627 -43.13 -4.10 -5.88
C PRO A 627 -42.52 -3.38 -4.67
N PHE A 628 -42.38 -2.07 -4.79
CA PHE A 628 -42.06 -1.22 -3.65
C PHE A 628 -43.22 -1.14 -2.68
N GLN A 629 -42.95 -0.66 -1.46
CA GLN A 629 -43.96 -0.50 -0.43
C GLN A 629 -44.42 0.95 -0.37
N TRP A 630 -45.70 1.14 -0.04
CA TRP A 630 -46.31 2.46 0.12
C TRP A 630 -46.72 2.68 1.58
N ASP A 631 -46.29 3.80 2.15
CA ASP A 631 -46.75 4.26 3.46
C ASP A 631 -47.78 5.38 3.26
N ALA A 632 -49.04 5.09 3.59
CA ALA A 632 -50.14 6.04 3.40
C ALA A 632 -50.11 7.22 4.38
N GLU A 633 -49.59 7.01 5.60
CA GLU A 633 -49.52 8.04 6.64
C GLU A 633 -48.38 9.01 6.33
N GLY A 634 -47.20 8.48 6.07
CA GLY A 634 -46.01 9.25 5.73
C GLY A 634 -45.94 9.68 4.26
N ARG A 635 -46.83 9.18 3.40
CA ARG A 635 -46.92 9.51 1.97
C ARG A 635 -45.59 9.32 1.21
N TYR A 636 -44.94 8.19 1.46
CA TYR A 636 -43.67 7.86 0.83
C TYR A 636 -43.67 6.44 0.28
N LEU A 637 -42.91 6.27 -0.81
CA LEU A 637 -42.50 4.95 -1.30
C LEU A 637 -41.30 4.49 -0.49
N TYR A 638 -41.19 3.20 -0.20
CA TYR A 638 -40.03 2.65 0.49
C TYR A 638 -39.72 1.21 0.13
N PHE A 639 -38.52 0.81 0.53
CA PHE A 639 -38.17 -0.60 0.69
C PHE A 639 -37.33 -0.79 1.95
N THR A 640 -37.39 -2.00 2.47
CA THR A 640 -36.62 -2.43 3.64
C THR A 640 -35.52 -3.39 3.21
N TYR A 641 -34.32 -3.24 3.76
CA TYR A 641 -33.17 -4.10 3.49
C TYR A 641 -32.33 -4.35 4.74
N GLY A 642 -31.56 -5.43 4.70
CA GLY A 642 -30.70 -5.87 5.80
C GLY A 642 -31.49 -6.40 7.01
N GLU A 643 -30.79 -7.11 7.91
CA GLU A 643 -31.41 -7.70 9.10
C GLU A 643 -31.91 -6.67 10.11
N GLU A 644 -31.29 -5.49 10.13
CA GLU A 644 -31.69 -4.37 10.98
C GLU A 644 -32.96 -3.68 10.48
N GLY A 645 -33.52 -4.10 9.35
CA GLY A 645 -34.73 -3.50 8.78
C GLY A 645 -34.51 -2.05 8.36
N ARG A 646 -33.37 -1.74 7.74
CA ARG A 646 -33.07 -0.38 7.28
C ARG A 646 -34.03 0.00 6.16
N VAL A 647 -34.59 1.20 6.24
CA VAL A 647 -35.60 1.69 5.29
C VAL A 647 -34.98 2.76 4.39
N VAL A 648 -35.16 2.61 3.08
CA VAL A 648 -34.93 3.70 2.11
C VAL A 648 -36.29 4.21 1.67
N LYS A 649 -36.44 5.53 1.66
CA LYS A 649 -37.70 6.20 1.37
C LYS A 649 -37.53 7.13 0.18
N PHE A 650 -38.64 7.41 -0.51
CA PHE A 650 -38.80 8.50 -1.44
C PHE A 650 -40.15 9.19 -1.15
N ARG A 651 -40.09 10.42 -0.65
CA ARG A 651 -41.29 11.17 -0.23
C ARG A 651 -42.01 11.75 -1.43
N LEU A 652 -43.32 11.60 -1.41
CA LEU A 652 -44.19 12.24 -2.40
C LEU A 652 -44.79 13.53 -1.81
N ASN A 653 -45.14 13.57 -0.53
CA ASN A 653 -45.74 14.76 0.12
C ASN A 653 -45.27 14.97 1.54
#